data_AF-A0A1X7TA26-F1
#
_entry.id   AF-A0A1X7TA26-F1
#
_cell.length_a   1.000
_cell.length_b   1.000
_cell.length_c   1.000
_cell.angle_alpha   90.00
_cell.angle_beta   90.00
_cell.angle_gamma   90.00
#
_symmetry.space_group_name_H-M   'P 1'
#
loop_
_entity.id
_entity.type
_entity.pdbx_description
1 polymer ?
#
loop_
_entity_poly.entity_id
_entity_poly.type
_entity_poly.pdbx_seq_one_letter_code
_entity_poly.pdbx_strand_id
1 'polypeptide(L)'
;MASKLSHFPLDISKLKLVLKVLKHYKFPEARWFEFGLNLGLLHPTLEAIESAHRGNPSHCLMECLTKWLTKADDNVTTVGPIIWKTLANALREMDVKSVAIDITKTMADPVSEILQCYIGRLAQVVLNEESVDLLHTEGLISKDTLTEVKSCGCSLVGDPMLLILSAVAEDHSKLCTLTSILIKSKEAVSLASDIIMEYGKSFPSAVTVMPSCQEASTSTSSRSGELQDSSSETQVTTNTDATAQGVVEVIVHPGYEAEFDRMATLPIPSIDDLKTYVRRCRSHLENQLDQAETFDAVIRVIEKECSILNVSVLEAIVNNYSIKDAGDMILAYQTHLDEFCENKLTMFCDRLLKKLSSSLLTCETIRFVLEWIPKEHSLSDIKALLRKTFQDNQVDVVTIEEGNSIIVTCYAPHYLMESLLVTARDNFDMLKEMGLISLTIGYYTVYDEHAIDEEVKSLMKKLKMVESERDDLLEENTKLKDTIDTLGISYEGREVDDSNKSSESEKEESKKKMTKAMQMEIDHLRSSLQSKTGIEETLIGVEKTLIEREKEIEQLQEKISLMNIQQLKETSITLRKDQSTQSIDPPKGPVYVAIRDWQARDSTELSFKKGEKLEIKKERINGWWLARSLDTDQEGFVHIIDIKKDEESELSTLESLELFHYAMTENVDIPKIKGIKTRSNFERASLFLSLIEQNSVLLDQLRKKEHGKPKAIRWYDDGVELTSPSLIQCQEVVSLLTYKHKSIVIKDSSPDVVCDLLPVLLQNEKVKLLRIQDTQLTQHCISSLCNLLANNKSLLNLYLVNCSIDDKAVADITNVLQTHNNTLLGLVFFKNPCITSVSAQSLSELIINNSTLIQLQITDTSISSDGILIILQSLTINKSIKLYLDMKDKDTCTEYHDYNIIKDRVIFFD
;
A
#
# COMPACT_ATOMS: atom_id res chain seq x y z
N MET A 1 -32.46 -5.95 -9.89
CA MET A 1 -32.32 -6.17 -8.44
C MET A 1 -30.87 -6.53 -8.16
N ALA A 2 -30.07 -5.57 -7.71
CA ALA A 2 -28.74 -5.85 -7.18
C ALA A 2 -28.92 -6.76 -5.95
N SER A 3 -28.30 -7.94 -5.95
CA SER A 3 -28.27 -8.79 -4.78
C SER A 3 -27.51 -8.05 -3.68
N LYS A 4 -28.24 -7.55 -2.66
CA LYS A 4 -27.63 -7.20 -1.37
C LYS A 4 -26.72 -8.36 -0.98
N LEU A 5 -25.44 -8.09 -0.71
CA LEU A 5 -24.58 -9.05 -0.02
C LEU A 5 -25.31 -9.43 1.28
N SER A 6 -25.83 -10.65 1.31
CA SER A 6 -26.52 -11.18 2.48
C SER A 6 -25.44 -11.51 3.51
N HIS A 7 -25.32 -10.67 4.54
CA HIS A 7 -24.43 -10.93 5.67
C HIS A 7 -24.62 -12.36 6.20
N PHE A 8 -23.52 -13.02 6.56
CA PHE A 8 -23.55 -14.38 7.08
C PHE A 8 -24.37 -14.46 8.38
N PRO A 9 -25.57 -15.09 8.37
CA PRO A 9 -26.42 -15.13 9.54
C PRO A 9 -25.87 -16.12 10.57
N LEU A 10 -25.87 -15.72 11.84
CA LEU A 10 -25.57 -16.60 12.95
C LEU A 10 -26.86 -17.18 13.51
N ASP A 11 -26.90 -18.50 13.62
CA ASP A 11 -27.97 -19.25 14.25
C ASP A 11 -27.39 -20.27 15.25
N ILE A 12 -28.28 -21.01 15.91
CA ILE A 12 -27.86 -22.00 16.91
C ILE A 12 -26.95 -23.10 16.35
N SER A 13 -27.03 -23.42 15.04
CA SER A 13 -26.13 -24.39 14.41
C SER A 13 -24.68 -23.91 14.38
N LYS A 14 -24.46 -22.58 14.48
CA LYS A 14 -23.14 -21.93 14.48
C LYS A 14 -22.56 -21.71 15.88
N LEU A 15 -23.24 -22.14 16.94
CA LEU A 15 -22.75 -21.98 18.33
C LEU A 15 -21.30 -22.46 18.51
N LYS A 16 -20.96 -23.63 17.94
CA LYS A 16 -19.60 -24.18 18.00
C LYS A 16 -18.56 -23.29 17.31
N LEU A 17 -18.92 -22.66 16.20
CA LEU A 17 -18.06 -21.74 15.48
C LEU A 17 -17.83 -20.46 16.30
N VAL A 18 -18.90 -19.87 16.84
CA VAL A 18 -18.84 -18.65 17.67
C VAL A 18 -17.97 -18.86 18.91
N LEU A 19 -18.15 -19.96 19.64
CA LEU A 19 -17.32 -20.30 20.80
C LEU A 19 -15.85 -20.47 20.44
N LYS A 20 -15.56 -21.11 19.30
CA LYS A 20 -14.20 -21.34 18.83
C LYS A 20 -13.49 -20.04 18.45
N VAL A 21 -14.21 -19.12 17.78
CA VAL A 21 -13.71 -17.79 17.42
C VAL A 21 -13.38 -16.97 18.67
N LEU A 22 -14.30 -16.91 19.64
CA LEU A 22 -14.07 -16.21 20.90
C LEU A 22 -12.88 -16.78 21.68
N LYS A 23 -12.72 -18.11 21.68
CA LYS A 23 -11.58 -18.78 22.30
C LYS A 23 -10.26 -18.47 21.58
N HIS A 24 -10.26 -18.48 20.25
CA HIS A 24 -9.07 -18.18 19.44
C HIS A 24 -8.55 -16.77 19.71
N TYR A 25 -9.45 -15.79 19.74
CA TYR A 25 -9.12 -14.40 20.08
C TYR A 25 -9.06 -14.14 21.60
N LYS A 26 -8.99 -15.19 22.43
CA LYS A 26 -8.76 -15.11 23.89
C LYS A 26 -9.77 -14.24 24.65
N PHE A 27 -11.05 -14.35 24.31
CA PHE A 27 -12.13 -13.67 25.03
C PHE A 27 -12.16 -14.08 26.53
N PRO A 28 -12.28 -13.11 27.47
CA PRO A 28 -12.34 -13.42 28.90
C PRO A 28 -13.71 -14.01 29.29
N GLU A 29 -13.82 -15.35 29.32
CA GLU A 29 -15.06 -16.08 29.63
C GLU A 29 -15.72 -15.66 30.96
N ALA A 30 -14.96 -15.16 31.92
CA ALA A 30 -15.47 -14.62 33.19
C ALA A 30 -16.41 -13.41 33.02
N ARG A 31 -16.33 -12.69 31.90
CA ARG A 31 -17.16 -11.50 31.60
C ARG A 31 -18.42 -11.82 30.79
N TRP A 32 -18.82 -13.10 30.71
CA TRP A 32 -19.99 -13.53 29.94
C TRP A 32 -21.29 -12.80 30.33
N PHE A 33 -21.45 -12.39 31.59
CA PHE A 33 -22.67 -11.74 32.07
C PHE A 33 -22.84 -10.34 31.45
N GLU A 34 -21.80 -9.51 31.54
CA GLU A 34 -21.74 -8.19 30.90
C GLU A 34 -21.86 -8.32 29.37
N PHE A 35 -21.26 -9.36 28.80
CA PHE A 35 -21.38 -9.66 27.37
C PHE A 35 -22.80 -9.99 26.95
N GLY A 36 -23.53 -10.79 27.74
CA GLY A 36 -24.92 -11.12 27.49
C GLY A 36 -25.84 -9.90 27.49
N LEU A 37 -25.60 -8.93 28.39
CA LEU A 37 -26.36 -7.67 28.43
C LEU A 37 -26.18 -6.87 27.14
N ASN A 38 -24.95 -6.71 26.67
CA ASN A 38 -24.66 -5.98 25.43
C ASN A 38 -25.16 -6.71 24.18
N LEU A 39 -25.36 -8.03 24.25
CA LEU A 39 -26.04 -8.82 23.22
C LEU A 39 -27.58 -8.69 23.26
N GLY A 40 -28.12 -7.93 24.22
CA GLY A 40 -29.55 -7.67 24.35
C GLY A 40 -30.32 -8.66 25.21
N LEU A 41 -29.64 -9.58 25.91
CA LEU A 41 -30.29 -10.50 26.86
C LEU A 41 -30.73 -9.74 28.12
N LEU A 42 -31.89 -10.09 28.65
CA LEU A 42 -32.45 -9.46 29.83
C LEU A 42 -31.73 -9.98 31.09
N HIS A 43 -31.60 -9.10 32.09
CA HIS A 43 -31.01 -9.44 33.38
C HIS A 43 -31.59 -10.72 34.02
N PRO A 44 -32.93 -10.95 34.04
CA PRO A 44 -33.49 -12.18 34.61
C PRO A 44 -33.05 -13.46 33.87
N THR A 45 -32.83 -13.37 32.55
CA THR A 45 -32.35 -14.49 31.72
C THR A 45 -30.90 -14.84 32.07
N LEU A 46 -30.05 -13.83 32.30
CA LEU A 46 -28.67 -14.01 32.71
C LEU A 46 -28.53 -14.50 34.15
N GLU A 47 -29.34 -13.98 35.08
CA GLU A 47 -29.41 -14.48 36.47
C GLU A 47 -29.82 -15.95 36.53
N ALA A 48 -30.75 -16.39 35.67
CA ALA A 48 -31.14 -17.78 35.58
C ALA A 48 -29.98 -18.68 35.10
N ILE A 49 -29.18 -18.22 34.13
CA ILE A 49 -27.97 -18.93 33.67
C ILE A 49 -26.94 -19.01 34.80
N GLU A 50 -26.67 -17.91 35.49
CA GLU A 50 -25.71 -17.86 36.59
C GLU A 50 -26.11 -18.78 37.75
N SER A 51 -27.40 -18.82 38.08
CA SER A 51 -27.96 -19.67 39.12
C SER A 51 -27.84 -21.16 38.78
N ALA A 52 -28.03 -21.52 37.51
CA ALA A 52 -27.97 -22.90 37.02
C ALA A 52 -26.53 -23.44 36.88
N HIS A 53 -25.56 -22.57 36.57
CA HIS A 53 -24.18 -22.95 36.23
C HIS A 53 -23.13 -22.23 37.08
N ARG A 54 -23.46 -22.00 38.36
CA ARG A 54 -22.63 -21.23 39.29
C ARG A 54 -21.19 -21.75 39.36
N GLY A 55 -20.23 -20.85 39.15
CA GLY A 55 -18.81 -21.15 39.22
C GLY A 55 -18.20 -21.78 37.95
N ASN A 56 -18.95 -21.88 36.85
CA ASN A 56 -18.43 -22.35 35.56
C ASN A 56 -18.64 -21.30 34.44
N PRO A 57 -17.74 -20.30 34.31
CA PRO A 57 -17.87 -19.23 33.32
C PRO A 57 -17.97 -19.73 31.87
N SER A 58 -17.28 -20.83 31.54
CA SER A 58 -17.31 -21.43 30.21
C SER A 58 -18.69 -21.95 29.84
N HIS A 59 -19.34 -22.63 30.79
CA HIS A 59 -20.71 -23.13 30.59
C HIS A 59 -21.73 -21.98 30.57
N CYS A 60 -21.53 -20.96 31.41
CA CYS A 60 -22.39 -19.78 31.38
C CYS A 60 -22.29 -19.01 30.06
N LEU A 61 -21.08 -18.85 29.50
CA LEU A 61 -20.88 -18.24 28.18
C LEU A 61 -21.56 -19.05 27.07
N MET A 62 -21.47 -20.37 27.11
CA MET A 62 -22.15 -21.25 26.16
C MET A 62 -23.68 -21.11 26.21
N GLU A 63 -24.26 -21.08 27.41
CA GLU A 63 -25.71 -20.88 27.60
C GLU A 63 -26.14 -19.46 27.21
N CYS A 64 -25.34 -18.45 27.53
CA CYS A 64 -25.56 -17.07 27.12
C CYS A 64 -25.63 -16.94 25.60
N LEU A 65 -24.63 -17.46 24.88
CA LEU A 65 -24.61 -17.47 23.42
C LEU A 65 -25.75 -18.31 22.84
N THR A 66 -26.12 -19.42 23.49
CA THR A 66 -27.28 -20.23 23.08
C THR A 66 -28.55 -19.38 23.12
N LYS A 67 -28.81 -18.67 24.23
CA LYS A 67 -29.98 -17.80 24.36
C LYS A 67 -30.00 -16.68 23.33
N TRP A 68 -28.85 -16.05 23.08
CA TRP A 68 -28.70 -15.03 22.05
C TRP A 68 -29.01 -15.57 20.64
N LEU A 69 -28.36 -16.68 20.23
CA LEU A 69 -28.55 -17.30 18.91
C LEU A 69 -29.99 -17.83 18.69
N THR A 70 -30.69 -18.20 19.76
CA THR A 70 -32.10 -18.63 19.69
C THR A 70 -33.12 -17.50 19.80
N LYS A 71 -32.69 -16.23 19.98
CA LYS A 71 -33.58 -15.08 20.25
C LYS A 71 -34.49 -15.32 21.47
N ALA A 72 -33.91 -15.77 22.57
CA ALA A 72 -34.68 -16.13 23.77
C ALA A 72 -35.41 -14.93 24.41
N ASP A 73 -34.86 -13.73 24.27
CA ASP A 73 -35.46 -12.48 24.72
C ASP A 73 -35.79 -11.57 23.53
N ASP A 74 -36.93 -10.89 23.56
CA ASP A 74 -37.38 -9.99 22.47
C ASP A 74 -36.37 -8.86 22.19
N ASN A 75 -35.69 -8.40 23.25
CA ASN A 75 -34.69 -7.33 23.20
C ASN A 75 -33.38 -7.73 22.47
N VAL A 76 -33.17 -9.00 22.15
CA VAL A 76 -32.03 -9.41 21.31
C VAL A 76 -32.19 -8.84 19.90
N THR A 77 -33.41 -8.74 19.39
CA THR A 77 -33.67 -8.26 18.02
C THR A 77 -33.64 -6.74 17.90
N THR A 78 -33.71 -6.00 19.01
CA THR A 78 -33.62 -4.53 19.04
C THR A 78 -32.17 -4.04 18.97
N VAL A 79 -31.21 -4.83 19.48
CA VAL A 79 -29.77 -4.56 19.41
C VAL A 79 -29.23 -4.70 17.98
N GLY A 80 -29.80 -5.61 17.17
CA GLY A 80 -29.46 -5.75 15.76
C GLY A 80 -29.71 -7.16 15.20
N PRO A 81 -29.39 -7.39 13.91
CA PRO A 81 -29.44 -8.72 13.33
C PRO A 81 -28.39 -9.65 13.98
N ILE A 82 -28.65 -10.95 14.07
CA ILE A 82 -27.70 -11.91 14.67
C ILE A 82 -26.61 -12.24 13.64
N ILE A 83 -25.58 -11.40 13.59
CA ILE A 83 -24.43 -11.47 12.68
C ILE A 83 -23.14 -11.15 13.44
N TRP A 84 -21.97 -11.42 12.85
CA TRP A 84 -20.67 -11.14 13.47
C TRP A 84 -20.47 -9.68 13.86
N LYS A 85 -21.00 -8.74 13.06
CA LYS A 85 -20.92 -7.30 13.35
C LYS A 85 -21.61 -6.94 14.66
N THR A 86 -22.78 -7.51 14.93
CA THR A 86 -23.52 -7.28 16.20
C THR A 86 -22.76 -7.85 17.39
N LEU A 87 -22.17 -9.03 17.23
CA LEU A 87 -21.30 -9.63 18.26
C LEU A 87 -20.06 -8.77 18.53
N ALA A 88 -19.40 -8.27 17.48
CA ALA A 88 -18.23 -7.39 17.61
C ALA A 88 -18.57 -6.04 18.25
N ASN A 89 -19.74 -5.48 17.97
CA ASN A 89 -20.22 -4.26 18.62
C ASN A 89 -20.43 -4.48 20.12
N ALA A 90 -21.07 -5.59 20.52
CA ALA A 90 -21.24 -5.93 21.93
C ALA A 90 -19.89 -6.05 22.67
N LEU A 91 -18.86 -6.61 22.02
CA LEU A 91 -17.50 -6.68 22.56
C LEU A 91 -16.83 -5.31 22.70
N ARG A 92 -17.09 -4.39 21.75
CA ARG A 92 -16.56 -3.02 21.76
C ARG A 92 -17.13 -2.21 22.92
N GLU A 93 -18.41 -2.40 23.23
CA GLU A 93 -19.09 -1.75 24.37
C GLU A 93 -18.54 -2.22 25.73
N MET A 94 -17.95 -3.41 25.80
CA MET A 94 -17.28 -3.93 27.01
C MET A 94 -15.80 -3.53 27.13
N ASP A 95 -15.30 -2.64 26.26
CA ASP A 95 -13.88 -2.26 26.15
C ASP A 95 -12.94 -3.44 25.80
N VAL A 96 -13.47 -4.52 25.20
CA VAL A 96 -12.66 -5.63 24.64
C VAL A 96 -12.35 -5.33 23.16
N LYS A 97 -11.70 -4.18 22.93
CA LYS A 97 -11.54 -3.58 21.59
C LYS A 97 -10.70 -4.44 20.64
N SER A 98 -9.63 -5.08 21.13
CA SER A 98 -8.77 -5.93 20.30
C SER A 98 -9.55 -7.09 19.67
N VAL A 99 -10.29 -7.85 20.48
CA VAL A 99 -11.11 -8.98 20.03
C VAL A 99 -12.22 -8.50 19.08
N ALA A 100 -12.84 -7.36 19.37
CA ALA A 100 -13.87 -6.76 18.49
C ALA A 100 -13.30 -6.40 17.12
N ILE A 101 -12.10 -5.82 17.07
CA ILE A 101 -11.40 -5.46 15.82
C ILE A 101 -11.06 -6.73 15.03
N ASP A 102 -10.48 -7.75 15.68
CA ASP A 102 -10.05 -8.98 15.00
C ASP A 102 -11.25 -9.75 14.41
N ILE A 103 -12.37 -9.84 15.15
CA ILE A 103 -13.61 -10.45 14.65
C ILE A 103 -14.20 -9.62 13.50
N THR A 104 -14.18 -8.29 13.59
CA THR A 104 -14.68 -7.42 12.51
C THR A 104 -13.86 -7.58 11.24
N LYS A 105 -12.53 -7.59 11.37
CA LYS A 105 -11.61 -7.74 10.23
C LYS A 105 -11.68 -9.11 9.59
N THR A 106 -11.84 -10.17 10.39
CA THR A 106 -11.73 -11.55 9.88
C THR A 106 -13.07 -12.18 9.56
N MET A 107 -14.02 -12.11 10.50
CA MET A 107 -15.27 -12.87 10.43
C MET A 107 -16.40 -12.09 9.77
N ALA A 108 -16.35 -10.75 9.82
CA ALA A 108 -17.30 -9.87 9.14
C ALA A 108 -16.76 -9.32 7.80
N ASP A 109 -15.60 -9.82 7.33
CA ASP A 109 -15.10 -9.54 6.00
C ASP A 109 -16.01 -10.20 4.93
N PRO A 110 -16.43 -9.47 3.89
CA PRO A 110 -17.34 -9.97 2.86
C PRO A 110 -16.87 -11.27 2.15
N VAL A 111 -15.57 -11.45 1.94
CA VAL A 111 -15.03 -12.64 1.24
C VAL A 111 -14.94 -13.83 2.20
N SER A 112 -14.57 -13.58 3.44
CA SER A 112 -14.65 -14.56 4.52
C SER A 112 -16.08 -15.00 4.79
N GLU A 113 -17.08 -14.11 4.73
CA GLU A 113 -18.50 -14.46 4.88
C GLU A 113 -18.98 -15.42 3.77
N ILE A 114 -18.51 -15.25 2.53
CA ILE A 114 -18.76 -16.21 1.45
C ILE A 114 -18.16 -17.56 1.82
N LEU A 115 -16.89 -17.61 2.23
CA LEU A 115 -16.23 -18.86 2.58
C LEU A 115 -16.90 -19.57 3.78
N GLN A 116 -17.44 -18.80 4.73
CA GLN A 116 -18.17 -19.31 5.89
C GLN A 116 -19.44 -20.10 5.52
N CYS A 117 -20.13 -19.75 4.43
CA CYS A 117 -21.24 -20.53 3.88
C CYS A 117 -20.85 -21.95 3.51
N TYR A 118 -19.57 -22.18 3.19
CA TYR A 118 -19.05 -23.45 2.72
C TYR A 118 -18.25 -24.24 3.78
N ILE A 119 -18.06 -23.72 5.00
CA ILE A 119 -17.30 -24.41 6.07
C ILE A 119 -17.79 -25.84 6.29
N GLY A 120 -19.11 -26.07 6.28
CA GLY A 120 -19.67 -27.41 6.48
C GLY A 120 -19.29 -28.41 5.39
N ARG A 121 -19.18 -27.94 4.13
CA ARG A 121 -18.75 -28.75 2.98
C ARG A 121 -17.22 -28.88 2.95
N LEU A 122 -16.48 -27.82 3.27
CA LEU A 122 -15.02 -27.81 3.34
C LEU A 122 -14.48 -28.73 4.45
N ALA A 123 -15.17 -28.80 5.59
CA ALA A 123 -14.86 -29.73 6.67
C ALA A 123 -14.97 -31.21 6.25
N GLN A 124 -15.75 -31.51 5.20
CA GLN A 124 -15.92 -32.86 4.67
C GLN A 124 -14.90 -33.21 3.58
N VAL A 125 -14.16 -32.21 3.09
CA VAL A 125 -13.10 -32.43 2.09
C VAL A 125 -11.86 -32.99 2.78
N VAL A 126 -11.36 -34.09 2.24
CA VAL A 126 -10.05 -34.63 2.59
C VAL A 126 -9.08 -34.24 1.49
N LEU A 127 -8.04 -33.48 1.84
CA LEU A 127 -6.99 -33.09 0.91
C LEU A 127 -5.91 -34.17 0.82
N ASN A 128 -5.13 -34.19 -0.25
CA ASN A 128 -3.89 -34.97 -0.28
C ASN A 128 -2.75 -34.16 0.39
N GLU A 129 -1.68 -34.85 0.81
CA GLU A 129 -0.55 -34.19 1.48
C GLU A 129 0.08 -33.07 0.63
N GLU A 130 0.12 -33.25 -0.69
CA GLU A 130 0.62 -32.24 -1.63
C GLU A 130 -0.22 -30.95 -1.62
N SER A 131 -1.55 -31.06 -1.58
CA SER A 131 -2.42 -29.88 -1.47
C SER A 131 -2.28 -29.20 -0.13
N VAL A 132 -2.04 -29.96 0.94
CA VAL A 132 -1.79 -29.42 2.28
C VAL A 132 -0.44 -28.69 2.35
N ASP A 133 0.60 -29.20 1.66
CA ASP A 133 1.88 -28.50 1.50
C ASP A 133 1.74 -27.21 0.67
N LEU A 134 0.87 -27.21 -0.32
CA LEU A 134 0.53 -26.01 -1.09
C LEU A 134 -0.21 -24.97 -0.24
N LEU A 135 -1.15 -25.38 0.62
CA LEU A 135 -1.80 -24.45 1.56
C LEU A 135 -0.77 -23.71 2.44
N HIS A 136 0.28 -24.41 2.89
CA HIS A 136 1.34 -23.77 3.66
C HIS A 136 2.24 -22.89 2.78
N THR A 137 2.63 -23.37 1.60
CA THR A 137 3.52 -22.63 0.68
C THR A 137 2.90 -21.32 0.20
N GLU A 138 1.58 -21.31 -0.01
CA GLU A 138 0.79 -20.14 -0.42
C GLU A 138 0.34 -19.27 0.75
N GLY A 139 0.76 -19.59 1.99
CA GLY A 139 0.47 -18.78 3.18
C GLY A 139 -0.98 -18.83 3.66
N LEU A 140 -1.74 -19.86 3.31
CA LEU A 140 -3.12 -20.09 3.78
C LEU A 140 -3.17 -20.75 5.17
N ILE A 141 -2.13 -21.48 5.56
CA ILE A 141 -1.99 -22.10 6.90
C ILE A 141 -0.55 -21.93 7.43
N SER A 142 -0.41 -21.91 8.75
CA SER A 142 0.91 -21.81 9.41
C SER A 142 1.68 -23.14 9.38
N LYS A 143 2.99 -23.09 9.64
CA LYS A 143 3.86 -24.29 9.73
C LYS A 143 3.44 -25.23 10.87
N ASP A 144 3.01 -24.67 12.00
CA ASP A 144 2.55 -25.47 13.14
C ASP A 144 1.25 -26.20 12.78
N THR A 145 0.33 -25.50 12.11
CA THR A 145 -0.94 -26.05 11.62
C THR A 145 -0.74 -27.09 10.50
N LEU A 146 0.30 -26.96 9.67
CA LEU A 146 0.64 -27.94 8.64
C LEU A 146 0.85 -29.33 9.25
N THR A 147 1.61 -29.41 10.35
CA THR A 147 1.89 -30.67 11.04
C THR A 147 0.64 -31.27 11.68
N GLU A 148 -0.22 -30.43 12.24
CA GLU A 148 -1.51 -30.82 12.82
C GLU A 148 -2.45 -31.39 11.75
N VAL A 149 -2.62 -30.68 10.62
CA VAL A 149 -3.50 -31.10 9.51
C VAL A 149 -3.04 -32.42 8.92
N LYS A 150 -1.72 -32.61 8.72
CA LYS A 150 -1.18 -33.89 8.23
C LYS A 150 -1.42 -35.03 9.23
N SER A 151 -1.24 -34.77 10.53
CA SER A 151 -1.50 -35.78 11.58
C SER A 151 -2.99 -36.16 11.72
N CYS A 152 -3.88 -35.26 11.31
CA CYS A 152 -5.34 -35.42 11.34
C CYS A 152 -5.94 -35.88 9.99
N GLY A 153 -5.12 -36.49 9.11
CA GLY A 153 -5.59 -37.05 7.85
C GLY A 153 -5.97 -36.01 6.80
N CYS A 154 -5.29 -34.85 6.79
CA CYS A 154 -5.46 -33.79 5.80
C CYS A 154 -6.87 -33.15 5.74
N SER A 155 -7.57 -33.14 6.87
CA SER A 155 -8.89 -32.51 7.01
C SER A 155 -8.77 -31.05 7.49
N LEU A 156 -9.56 -30.15 6.89
CA LEU A 156 -9.58 -28.71 7.24
C LEU A 156 -10.57 -28.38 8.36
N VAL A 157 -10.61 -29.19 9.42
CA VAL A 157 -11.53 -29.00 10.54
C VAL A 157 -10.85 -28.23 11.66
N GLY A 158 -11.53 -27.20 12.18
CA GLY A 158 -11.09 -26.53 13.39
C GLY A 158 -10.17 -25.35 13.12
N ASP A 159 -9.01 -25.31 13.80
CA ASP A 159 -8.09 -24.16 13.77
C ASP A 159 -7.53 -23.85 12.36
N PRO A 160 -7.28 -24.85 11.48
CA PRO A 160 -6.90 -24.59 10.09
C PRO A 160 -7.92 -23.74 9.33
N MET A 161 -9.21 -23.96 9.56
CA MET A 161 -10.27 -23.23 8.86
C MET A 161 -10.31 -21.75 9.26
N LEU A 162 -10.01 -21.46 10.53
CA LEU A 162 -9.96 -20.08 11.03
C LEU A 162 -8.74 -19.32 10.49
N LEU A 163 -7.60 -20.00 10.34
CA LEU A 163 -6.42 -19.41 9.68
C LEU A 163 -6.67 -19.14 8.20
N ILE A 164 -7.36 -20.04 7.50
CA ILE A 164 -7.74 -19.82 6.11
C ILE A 164 -8.66 -18.60 5.98
N LEU A 165 -9.64 -18.45 6.88
CA LEU A 165 -10.50 -17.25 6.91
C LEU A 165 -9.71 -15.98 7.18
N SER A 166 -8.75 -16.01 8.10
CA SER A 166 -7.84 -14.88 8.36
C SER A 166 -7.00 -14.53 7.13
N ALA A 167 -6.39 -15.54 6.49
CA ALA A 167 -5.55 -15.34 5.32
C ALA A 167 -6.33 -14.76 4.13
N VAL A 168 -7.57 -15.23 3.93
CA VAL A 168 -8.48 -14.71 2.90
C VAL A 168 -8.95 -13.29 3.22
N ALA A 169 -9.28 -12.98 4.48
CA ALA A 169 -9.66 -11.62 4.88
C ALA A 169 -8.51 -10.60 4.68
N GLU A 170 -7.26 -11.03 4.90
CA GLU A 170 -6.08 -10.19 4.66
C GLU A 170 -5.77 -9.99 3.18
N ASP A 171 -6.05 -11.00 2.35
CA ASP A 171 -5.80 -10.99 0.91
C ASP A 171 -6.86 -11.81 0.18
N HIS A 172 -7.83 -11.10 -0.41
CA HIS A 172 -8.96 -11.71 -1.11
C HIS A 172 -8.53 -12.59 -2.30
N SER A 173 -7.34 -12.38 -2.88
CA SER A 173 -6.80 -13.21 -3.95
C SER A 173 -6.49 -14.64 -3.48
N LYS A 174 -6.22 -14.84 -2.18
CA LYS A 174 -5.99 -16.17 -1.60
C LYS A 174 -7.23 -17.06 -1.65
N LEU A 175 -8.44 -16.51 -1.83
CA LEU A 175 -9.63 -17.33 -2.10
C LEU A 175 -9.50 -18.04 -3.46
N CYS A 176 -8.96 -17.37 -4.47
CA CYS A 176 -8.66 -17.97 -5.78
C CYS A 176 -7.56 -19.02 -5.67
N THR A 177 -6.54 -18.78 -4.84
CA THR A 177 -5.49 -19.76 -4.57
C THR A 177 -6.04 -21.00 -3.85
N LEU A 178 -6.85 -20.81 -2.81
CA LEU A 178 -7.53 -21.89 -2.09
C LEU A 178 -8.38 -22.75 -3.05
N THR A 179 -9.19 -22.11 -3.90
CA THR A 179 -10.05 -22.81 -4.84
C THR A 179 -9.25 -23.52 -5.94
N SER A 180 -8.14 -22.95 -6.39
CA SER A 180 -7.19 -23.62 -7.30
C SER A 180 -6.55 -24.87 -6.68
N ILE A 181 -6.25 -24.82 -5.38
CA ILE A 181 -5.77 -26.00 -4.62
C ILE A 181 -6.89 -27.03 -4.47
N LEU A 182 -8.11 -26.60 -4.14
CA LEU A 182 -9.28 -27.49 -4.01
C LEU A 182 -9.59 -28.23 -5.32
N ILE A 183 -9.44 -27.58 -6.48
CA ILE A 183 -9.64 -28.22 -7.80
C ILE A 183 -8.70 -29.40 -8.03
N LYS A 184 -7.53 -29.43 -7.38
CA LYS A 184 -6.61 -30.58 -7.47
C LYS A 184 -7.16 -31.85 -6.80
N SER A 185 -8.12 -31.71 -5.89
CA SER A 185 -8.86 -32.84 -5.33
C SER A 185 -10.15 -33.09 -6.13
N LYS A 186 -10.29 -34.31 -6.65
CA LYS A 186 -11.47 -34.72 -7.44
C LYS A 186 -12.80 -34.53 -6.69
N GLU A 187 -12.76 -34.63 -5.37
CA GLU A 187 -13.93 -34.53 -4.49
C GLU A 187 -14.34 -33.07 -4.21
N ALA A 188 -13.44 -32.11 -4.44
CA ALA A 188 -13.65 -30.69 -4.11
C ALA A 188 -13.81 -29.77 -5.34
N VAL A 189 -13.77 -30.31 -6.57
CA VAL A 189 -13.92 -29.52 -7.82
C VAL A 189 -15.25 -28.77 -7.88
N SER A 190 -16.37 -29.44 -7.55
CA SER A 190 -17.70 -28.82 -7.56
C SER A 190 -17.81 -27.74 -6.48
N LEU A 191 -17.26 -28.00 -5.30
CA LEU A 191 -17.20 -27.05 -4.20
C LEU A 191 -16.36 -25.81 -4.54
N ALA A 192 -15.19 -25.99 -5.14
CA ALA A 192 -14.35 -24.89 -5.59
C ALA A 192 -15.05 -24.03 -6.65
N SER A 193 -15.75 -24.68 -7.60
CA SER A 193 -16.52 -23.99 -8.63
C SER A 193 -17.68 -23.16 -8.03
N ASP A 194 -18.39 -23.72 -7.05
CA ASP A 194 -19.46 -23.01 -6.34
C ASP A 194 -18.93 -21.76 -5.60
N ILE A 195 -17.80 -21.89 -4.90
CA ILE A 195 -17.16 -20.79 -4.16
C ILE A 195 -16.72 -19.68 -5.11
N ILE A 196 -16.03 -20.03 -6.21
CA ILE A 196 -15.59 -19.06 -7.23
C ILE A 196 -16.79 -18.36 -7.87
N MET A 197 -17.85 -19.11 -8.18
CA MET A 197 -19.05 -18.54 -8.81
C MET A 197 -19.75 -17.54 -7.88
N GLU A 198 -19.93 -17.85 -6.60
CA GLU A 198 -20.52 -16.91 -5.63
C GLU A 198 -19.62 -15.71 -5.38
N TYR A 199 -18.29 -15.90 -5.38
CA TYR A 199 -17.33 -14.80 -5.33
C TYR A 199 -17.46 -13.89 -6.56
N GLY A 200 -17.52 -14.44 -7.77
CA GLY A 200 -17.67 -13.67 -9.02
C GLY A 200 -19.02 -12.94 -9.14
N LYS A 201 -20.10 -13.49 -8.57
CA LYS A 201 -21.39 -12.79 -8.47
C LYS A 201 -21.35 -11.63 -7.48
N SER A 202 -20.68 -11.82 -6.35
CA SER A 202 -20.58 -10.82 -5.28
C SER A 202 -19.57 -9.72 -5.60
N PHE A 203 -18.53 -10.04 -6.38
CA PHE A 203 -17.44 -9.15 -6.78
C PHE A 203 -17.16 -9.23 -8.30
N PRO A 204 -18.04 -8.67 -9.15
CA PRO A 204 -17.91 -8.79 -10.62
C PRO A 204 -16.64 -8.16 -11.21
N SER A 205 -16.03 -7.20 -10.50
CA SER A 205 -14.78 -6.52 -10.90
C SER A 205 -13.52 -7.39 -10.75
N ALA A 206 -13.58 -8.51 -10.02
CA ALA A 206 -12.42 -9.38 -9.77
C ALA A 206 -12.21 -10.46 -10.85
N VAL A 207 -13.14 -10.62 -11.80
CA VAL A 207 -13.16 -11.73 -12.78
C VAL A 207 -12.13 -11.54 -13.92
N THR A 208 -11.56 -10.35 -14.09
CA THR A 208 -10.62 -10.01 -15.19
C THR A 208 -9.21 -10.59 -15.04
N VAL A 209 -8.88 -11.26 -13.94
CA VAL A 209 -7.52 -11.78 -13.63
C VAL A 209 -7.40 -13.32 -13.74
N MET A 210 -8.47 -14.04 -14.09
CA MET A 210 -8.46 -15.51 -14.09
C MET A 210 -7.97 -16.14 -15.40
N PRO A 211 -7.16 -17.22 -15.36
CA PRO A 211 -6.98 -18.12 -16.50
C PRO A 211 -8.33 -18.77 -16.84
N SER A 212 -8.67 -18.79 -18.12
CA SER A 212 -9.89 -19.41 -18.65
C SER A 212 -9.96 -20.90 -18.31
N CYS A 213 -10.81 -21.28 -17.35
CA CYS A 213 -11.29 -22.65 -17.21
C CYS A 213 -12.43 -22.88 -18.20
N GLN A 214 -12.09 -23.17 -19.46
CA GLN A 214 -13.00 -23.82 -20.40
C GLN A 214 -12.47 -25.22 -20.76
N GLU A 215 -13.42 -26.14 -20.87
CA GLU A 215 -13.37 -27.50 -21.41
C GLU A 215 -13.12 -28.67 -20.44
N ALA A 216 -14.25 -29.23 -19.97
CA ALA A 216 -14.52 -30.65 -20.11
C ALA A 216 -16.02 -30.85 -20.35
N SER A 217 -16.37 -31.13 -21.60
CA SER A 217 -17.74 -31.39 -22.06
C SER A 217 -18.26 -32.73 -21.55
N THR A 218 -19.53 -32.79 -21.12
CA THR A 218 -20.41 -33.92 -21.45
C THR A 218 -21.83 -33.43 -21.71
N SER A 219 -22.31 -33.79 -22.89
CA SER A 219 -23.58 -33.53 -23.55
C SER A 219 -24.81 -34.15 -22.86
N THR A 220 -25.97 -33.47 -22.91
CA THR A 220 -27.27 -34.07 -23.28
C THR A 220 -28.36 -33.03 -23.61
N SER A 221 -28.64 -32.91 -24.91
CA SER A 221 -29.96 -32.84 -25.58
C SER A 221 -31.22 -32.46 -24.78
N SER A 222 -31.93 -31.43 -25.25
CA SER A 222 -33.35 -31.44 -25.72
C SER A 222 -33.90 -30.00 -25.73
N ARG A 223 -34.85 -29.55 -26.55
CA ARG A 223 -35.43 -29.93 -27.84
C ARG A 223 -36.28 -28.70 -28.23
N SER A 224 -36.26 -28.36 -29.50
CA SER A 224 -37.00 -27.28 -30.18
C SER A 224 -38.51 -27.27 -29.95
N GLY A 225 -39.11 -26.08 -29.98
CA GLY A 225 -40.54 -25.84 -30.19
C GLY A 225 -40.77 -24.46 -30.81
N GLU A 226 -41.28 -24.46 -32.03
CA GLU A 226 -41.53 -23.34 -32.95
C GLU A 226 -42.67 -22.40 -32.49
N LEU A 227 -42.73 -21.18 -33.03
CA LEU A 227 -43.84 -20.69 -33.88
C LEU A 227 -43.58 -19.27 -34.43
N GLN A 228 -44.03 -19.07 -35.68
CA GLN A 228 -43.80 -17.93 -36.58
C GLN A 228 -44.88 -16.82 -36.53
N ASP A 229 -44.50 -15.66 -37.08
CA ASP A 229 -45.25 -14.69 -37.90
C ASP A 229 -46.58 -14.10 -37.43
N SER A 230 -46.66 -12.76 -37.35
CA SER A 230 -47.24 -11.91 -38.42
C SER A 230 -47.41 -10.44 -37.99
N SER A 231 -47.67 -9.61 -38.98
CA SER A 231 -47.38 -8.18 -39.12
C SER A 231 -48.52 -7.21 -38.78
N SER A 232 -48.11 -5.96 -38.48
CA SER A 232 -48.66 -4.64 -38.88
C SER A 232 -49.96 -4.04 -38.27
N GLU A 233 -49.76 -2.78 -37.85
CA GLU A 233 -50.62 -1.58 -37.89
C GLU A 233 -51.56 -1.17 -36.72
N THR A 234 -51.07 -0.18 -35.95
CA THR A 234 -51.70 1.11 -35.56
C THR A 234 -52.98 1.14 -34.69
N GLN A 235 -52.86 1.55 -33.42
CA GLN A 235 -53.24 2.89 -32.92
C GLN A 235 -53.12 3.02 -31.39
N VAL A 236 -52.72 4.21 -30.98
CA VAL A 236 -52.52 4.69 -29.60
C VAL A 236 -53.84 4.70 -28.82
N THR A 237 -53.86 4.13 -27.61
CA THR A 237 -54.49 4.74 -26.43
C THR A 237 -53.95 4.12 -25.13
N THR A 238 -53.83 4.98 -24.13
CA THR A 238 -53.38 4.78 -22.76
C THR A 238 -54.23 3.77 -21.97
N ASN A 239 -53.60 2.79 -21.31
CA ASN A 239 -53.61 2.66 -19.85
C ASN A 239 -52.82 1.43 -19.37
N THR A 240 -52.21 1.63 -18.20
CA THR A 240 -51.56 0.70 -17.27
C THR A 240 -52.15 -0.71 -17.21
N ASP A 241 -51.30 -1.74 -17.35
CA ASP A 241 -51.20 -2.80 -16.34
C ASP A 241 -49.88 -3.58 -16.45
N ALA A 242 -49.43 -4.05 -15.29
CA ALA A 242 -48.13 -4.66 -15.03
C ALA A 242 -47.92 -6.00 -15.76
N THR A 243 -46.73 -6.20 -16.33
CA THR A 243 -45.84 -7.40 -16.18
C THR A 243 -44.80 -7.45 -17.31
N ALA A 244 -43.63 -6.85 -17.04
CA ALA A 244 -42.29 -7.18 -17.56
C ALA A 244 -41.40 -5.98 -17.22
N GLN A 245 -40.38 -6.14 -16.38
CA GLN A 245 -39.43 -5.07 -16.07
C GLN A 245 -38.49 -4.84 -17.28
N GLY A 246 -39.03 -4.19 -18.30
CA GLY A 246 -38.31 -3.52 -19.38
C GLY A 246 -38.05 -2.08 -19.01
N VAL A 247 -36.81 -1.64 -19.17
CA VAL A 247 -36.35 -0.26 -18.93
C VAL A 247 -37.15 0.68 -19.84
N VAL A 248 -37.84 1.66 -19.26
CA VAL A 248 -38.57 2.70 -20.01
C VAL A 248 -37.56 3.75 -20.47
N GLU A 249 -37.29 3.77 -21.77
CA GLU A 249 -36.40 4.72 -22.44
C GLU A 249 -37.03 6.12 -22.47
N VAL A 250 -36.24 7.17 -22.19
CA VAL A 250 -36.64 8.56 -22.46
C VAL A 250 -36.40 8.79 -23.95
N ILE A 251 -37.42 8.51 -24.77
CA ILE A 251 -37.38 8.84 -26.19
C ILE A 251 -37.40 10.37 -26.32
N VAL A 252 -36.31 10.92 -26.86
CA VAL A 252 -36.21 12.34 -27.19
C VAL A 252 -37.35 12.70 -28.13
N HIS A 253 -37.96 13.86 -27.88
CA HIS A 253 -39.10 14.40 -28.62
C HIS A 253 -38.95 14.16 -30.15
N PRO A 254 -40.02 13.79 -30.89
CA PRO A 254 -39.97 13.53 -32.34
C PRO A 254 -39.49 14.71 -33.22
N GLY A 255 -39.12 15.85 -32.63
CA GLY A 255 -38.43 16.94 -33.32
C GLY A 255 -36.93 16.68 -33.55
N TYR A 256 -36.29 15.80 -32.76
CA TYR A 256 -34.84 15.57 -32.81
C TYR A 256 -34.42 14.78 -34.06
N GLU A 257 -35.12 13.68 -34.39
CA GLU A 257 -34.89 12.92 -35.63
C GLU A 257 -35.11 13.81 -36.88
N ALA A 258 -36.12 14.69 -36.86
CA ALA A 258 -36.45 15.55 -37.99
C ALA A 258 -35.40 16.65 -38.27
N GLU A 259 -34.64 17.08 -37.27
CA GLU A 259 -33.53 18.02 -37.44
C GLU A 259 -32.25 17.31 -37.94
N PHE A 260 -31.99 16.08 -37.48
CA PHE A 260 -30.90 15.24 -37.99
C PHE A 260 -31.08 14.87 -39.47
N ASP A 261 -32.28 14.47 -39.86
CA ASP A 261 -32.63 14.17 -41.26
C ASP A 261 -32.45 15.40 -42.17
N ARG A 262 -32.67 16.61 -41.64
CA ARG A 262 -32.43 17.86 -42.37
C ARG A 262 -30.94 18.18 -42.49
N MET A 263 -30.12 17.93 -41.47
CA MET A 263 -28.66 18.11 -41.53
C MET A 263 -27.98 17.21 -42.56
N ALA A 264 -28.51 15.99 -42.78
CA ALA A 264 -28.01 15.05 -43.80
C ALA A 264 -28.18 15.56 -45.25
N THR A 265 -28.97 16.61 -45.46
CA THR A 265 -29.24 17.20 -46.80
C THR A 265 -28.39 18.43 -47.14
N LEU A 266 -27.54 18.89 -46.21
CA LEU A 266 -26.70 20.08 -46.40
C LEU A 266 -25.46 19.78 -47.26
N PRO A 267 -24.87 20.77 -47.97
CA PRO A 267 -23.71 20.55 -48.82
C PRO A 267 -22.45 20.39 -47.95
N ILE A 268 -22.05 19.14 -47.70
CA ILE A 268 -20.94 18.76 -46.80
C ILE A 268 -19.71 18.37 -47.64
N PRO A 269 -18.46 18.57 -47.17
CA PRO A 269 -17.26 18.08 -47.85
C PRO A 269 -17.19 16.55 -47.92
N SER A 270 -16.25 16.04 -48.72
CA SER A 270 -16.02 14.61 -49.01
C SER A 270 -16.21 13.71 -47.78
N ILE A 271 -16.84 12.55 -47.96
CA ILE A 271 -17.00 11.52 -46.91
C ILE A 271 -15.65 11.21 -46.25
N ASP A 272 -14.56 11.20 -47.02
CA ASP A 272 -13.21 10.96 -46.51
C ASP A 272 -12.68 12.09 -45.63
N ASP A 273 -13.03 13.35 -45.92
CA ASP A 273 -12.64 14.50 -45.12
C ASP A 273 -13.40 14.50 -43.79
N LEU A 274 -14.70 14.18 -43.82
CA LEU A 274 -15.51 14.03 -42.60
C LEU A 274 -15.01 12.88 -41.74
N LYS A 275 -14.75 11.69 -42.32
CA LYS A 275 -14.14 10.56 -41.59
C LYS A 275 -12.80 10.95 -40.98
N THR A 276 -11.95 11.65 -41.72
CA THR A 276 -10.63 12.09 -41.24
C THR A 276 -10.75 13.07 -40.08
N TYR A 277 -11.71 14.00 -40.14
CA TYR A 277 -11.97 14.94 -39.05
C TYR A 277 -12.52 14.23 -37.81
N VAL A 278 -13.52 13.35 -37.97
CA VAL A 278 -14.08 12.58 -36.84
C VAL A 278 -13.04 11.66 -36.22
N ARG A 279 -12.17 11.01 -37.01
CA ARG A 279 -11.02 10.23 -36.49
C ARG A 279 -10.09 11.09 -35.65
N ARG A 280 -9.82 12.34 -36.06
CA ARG A 280 -9.00 13.28 -35.27
C ARG A 280 -9.67 13.67 -33.96
N CYS A 281 -10.98 13.88 -33.94
CA CYS A 281 -11.72 14.24 -32.74
C CYS A 281 -11.97 13.03 -31.80
N ARG A 282 -12.10 11.83 -32.36
CA ARG A 282 -12.53 10.59 -31.68
C ARG A 282 -11.86 9.36 -32.31
N SER A 283 -10.63 9.08 -31.89
CA SER A 283 -9.83 7.96 -32.43
C SER A 283 -10.47 6.58 -32.22
N HIS A 284 -11.26 6.39 -31.16
CA HIS A 284 -11.89 5.10 -30.87
C HIS A 284 -13.01 4.70 -31.85
N LEU A 285 -13.49 5.62 -32.69
CA LEU A 285 -14.52 5.36 -33.71
C LEU A 285 -13.95 4.88 -35.05
N GLU A 286 -12.62 4.74 -35.16
CA GLU A 286 -11.92 4.40 -36.40
C GLU A 286 -12.49 3.14 -37.07
N ASN A 287 -12.67 2.07 -36.29
CA ASN A 287 -13.24 0.81 -36.79
C ASN A 287 -14.70 0.96 -37.30
N GLN A 288 -15.51 1.83 -36.70
CA GLN A 288 -16.91 2.04 -37.10
C GLN A 288 -17.00 2.98 -38.32
N LEU A 289 -16.11 3.96 -38.41
CA LEU A 289 -16.02 4.90 -39.53
C LEU A 289 -15.46 4.23 -40.80
N ASP A 290 -14.56 3.26 -40.65
CA ASP A 290 -14.01 2.50 -41.78
C ASP A 290 -15.07 1.57 -42.40
N GLN A 291 -16.04 1.10 -41.60
CA GLN A 291 -17.20 0.31 -42.08
C GLN A 291 -18.34 1.17 -42.67
N ALA A 292 -18.34 2.49 -42.44
CA ALA A 292 -19.39 3.39 -42.90
C ALA A 292 -19.15 3.88 -44.33
N GLU A 293 -19.71 3.21 -45.35
CA GLU A 293 -19.47 3.55 -46.77
C GLU A 293 -20.27 4.77 -47.28
N THR A 294 -21.32 5.19 -46.57
CA THR A 294 -22.19 6.30 -46.99
C THR A 294 -22.16 7.46 -46.00
N PHE A 295 -22.52 8.66 -46.48
CA PHE A 295 -22.65 9.84 -45.65
C PHE A 295 -23.60 9.61 -44.46
N ASP A 296 -24.77 9.06 -44.75
CA ASP A 296 -25.76 8.60 -43.77
C ASP A 296 -25.20 7.62 -42.73
N ALA A 297 -24.34 6.68 -43.16
CA ALA A 297 -23.73 5.73 -42.22
C ALA A 297 -22.76 6.43 -41.27
N VAL A 298 -22.01 7.43 -41.75
CA VAL A 298 -21.12 8.25 -40.92
C VAL A 298 -21.92 9.11 -39.94
N ILE A 299 -23.02 9.72 -40.40
CA ILE A 299 -23.93 10.49 -39.52
C ILE A 299 -24.56 9.61 -38.44
N ARG A 300 -25.00 8.38 -38.77
CA ARG A 300 -25.51 7.43 -37.77
C ARG A 300 -24.46 7.00 -36.72
N VAL A 301 -23.18 6.99 -37.08
CA VAL A 301 -22.09 6.74 -36.12
C VAL A 301 -21.93 7.95 -35.19
N ILE A 302 -21.98 9.17 -35.73
CA ILE A 302 -21.93 10.40 -34.93
C ILE A 302 -23.15 10.54 -34.00
N GLU A 303 -24.33 10.19 -34.49
CA GLU A 303 -25.58 10.23 -33.72
C GLU A 303 -25.53 9.35 -32.47
N LYS A 304 -24.91 8.16 -32.57
CA LYS A 304 -24.71 7.25 -31.43
C LYS A 304 -23.76 7.80 -30.37
N GLU A 305 -22.90 8.74 -30.72
CA GLU A 305 -21.95 9.37 -29.81
C GLU A 305 -22.51 10.60 -29.12
N CYS A 306 -23.54 11.21 -29.69
CA CYS A 306 -24.26 12.32 -29.08
C CYS A 306 -25.22 11.82 -27.99
N SER A 307 -25.41 12.63 -26.94
CA SER A 307 -26.39 12.37 -25.88
C SER A 307 -27.32 13.57 -25.72
N ILE A 308 -28.40 13.41 -24.95
CA ILE A 308 -29.32 14.51 -24.62
C ILE A 308 -28.55 15.72 -24.06
N LEU A 309 -27.43 15.52 -23.37
CA LEU A 309 -26.68 16.60 -22.71
C LEU A 309 -25.40 16.99 -23.45
N ASN A 310 -25.03 16.29 -24.53
CA ASN A 310 -23.73 16.42 -25.17
C ASN A 310 -23.82 16.26 -26.69
N VAL A 311 -23.87 17.38 -27.40
CA VAL A 311 -23.83 17.48 -28.88
C VAL A 311 -22.51 18.07 -29.39
N SER A 312 -21.46 18.05 -28.56
CA SER A 312 -20.15 18.66 -28.84
C SER A 312 -19.50 18.19 -30.14
N VAL A 313 -19.73 16.93 -30.53
CA VAL A 313 -19.23 16.37 -31.80
C VAL A 313 -19.89 17.05 -33.00
N LEU A 314 -21.19 17.32 -32.94
CA LEU A 314 -21.93 18.02 -33.99
C LEU A 314 -21.54 19.50 -34.05
N GLU A 315 -21.41 20.16 -32.90
CA GLU A 315 -20.92 21.54 -32.81
C GLU A 315 -19.52 21.69 -33.43
N ALA A 316 -18.60 20.77 -33.10
CA ALA A 316 -17.25 20.78 -33.64
C ALA A 316 -17.22 20.57 -35.15
N ILE A 317 -18.14 19.77 -35.71
CA ILE A 317 -18.26 19.57 -37.17
C ILE A 317 -18.83 20.82 -37.84
N VAL A 318 -19.92 21.37 -37.31
CA VAL A 318 -20.60 22.56 -37.87
C VAL A 318 -19.70 23.79 -37.82
N ASN A 319 -18.96 23.99 -36.72
CA ASN A 319 -18.01 25.09 -36.58
C ASN A 319 -16.82 24.95 -37.54
N ASN A 320 -16.26 23.75 -37.69
CA ASN A 320 -15.12 23.52 -38.57
C ASN A 320 -15.45 23.73 -40.05
N TYR A 321 -16.67 23.40 -40.47
CA TYR A 321 -17.11 23.56 -41.86
C TYR A 321 -17.91 24.84 -42.12
N SER A 322 -18.13 25.69 -41.11
CA SER A 322 -18.84 26.97 -41.23
C SER A 322 -20.22 26.85 -41.90
N ILE A 323 -20.96 25.76 -41.60
CA ILE A 323 -22.28 25.50 -42.19
C ILE A 323 -23.32 26.33 -41.44
N LYS A 324 -23.60 27.53 -41.95
CA LYS A 324 -24.45 28.52 -41.29
C LYS A 324 -25.85 27.99 -40.92
N ASP A 325 -26.49 27.27 -41.84
CA ASP A 325 -27.83 26.69 -41.63
C ASP A 325 -27.83 25.61 -40.54
N ALA A 326 -26.75 24.83 -40.43
CA ALA A 326 -26.59 23.85 -39.36
C ALA A 326 -26.28 24.51 -38.00
N GLY A 327 -25.63 25.68 -38.01
CA GLY A 327 -25.39 26.49 -36.80
C GLY A 327 -26.69 27.00 -36.18
N ASP A 328 -27.61 27.51 -37.00
CA ASP A 328 -28.92 27.97 -36.55
C ASP A 328 -29.78 26.79 -36.00
N MET A 329 -29.65 25.59 -36.60
CA MET A 329 -30.32 24.38 -36.12
C MET A 329 -29.77 23.88 -34.77
N ILE A 330 -28.44 23.88 -34.59
CA ILE A 330 -27.83 23.54 -33.30
C ILE A 330 -28.25 24.52 -32.21
N LEU A 331 -28.34 25.82 -32.51
CA LEU A 331 -28.77 26.83 -31.55
C LEU A 331 -30.25 26.65 -31.14
N ALA A 332 -31.12 26.31 -32.10
CA ALA A 332 -32.52 25.98 -31.82
C ALA A 332 -32.63 24.72 -30.94
N TYR A 333 -31.84 23.69 -31.24
CA TYR A 333 -31.77 22.49 -30.43
C TYR A 333 -31.27 22.76 -29.01
N GLN A 334 -30.19 23.54 -28.85
CA GLN A 334 -29.66 23.94 -27.53
C GLN A 334 -30.72 24.69 -26.71
N THR A 335 -31.49 25.58 -27.35
CA THR A 335 -32.58 26.31 -26.69
C THR A 335 -33.68 25.38 -26.20
N HIS A 336 -34.08 24.40 -27.02
CA HIS A 336 -35.05 23.37 -26.62
C HIS A 336 -34.51 22.45 -25.53
N LEU A 337 -33.21 22.14 -25.57
CA LEU A 337 -32.55 21.31 -24.57
C LEU A 337 -32.50 22.03 -23.21
N ASP A 338 -32.21 23.33 -23.18
CA ASP A 338 -32.21 24.12 -21.96
C ASP A 338 -33.61 24.17 -21.33
N GLU A 339 -34.66 24.36 -22.13
CA GLU A 339 -36.05 24.26 -21.66
C GLU A 339 -36.39 22.85 -21.12
N PHE A 340 -35.89 21.80 -21.77
CA PHE A 340 -36.07 20.43 -21.31
C PHE A 340 -35.31 20.10 -20.02
N CYS A 341 -34.15 20.72 -19.79
CA CYS A 341 -33.32 20.50 -18.60
C CYS A 341 -33.91 21.14 -17.32
N GLU A 342 -34.85 22.07 -17.45
CA GLU A 342 -35.59 22.65 -16.31
C GLU A 342 -36.59 21.68 -15.68
N ASN A 343 -36.84 20.52 -16.32
CA ASN A 343 -37.68 19.48 -15.74
C ASN A 343 -37.05 18.91 -14.45
N LYS A 344 -37.90 18.59 -13.47
CA LYS A 344 -37.48 18.07 -12.16
C LYS A 344 -36.87 16.67 -12.26
N LEU A 345 -35.90 16.37 -11.38
CA LEU A 345 -35.17 15.10 -11.39
C LEU A 345 -36.07 13.88 -11.21
N THR A 346 -37.22 14.01 -10.55
CA THR A 346 -38.25 12.95 -10.45
C THR A 346 -38.71 12.39 -11.79
N MET A 347 -38.59 13.14 -12.89
CA MET A 347 -38.95 12.67 -14.23
C MET A 347 -37.90 11.73 -14.84
N PHE A 348 -36.67 11.76 -14.32
CA PHE A 348 -35.49 11.08 -14.86
C PHE A 348 -34.96 9.97 -13.96
N CYS A 349 -35.38 9.92 -12.70
CA CYS A 349 -35.02 8.86 -11.77
C CYS A 349 -35.33 7.46 -12.33
N ASP A 350 -34.38 6.54 -12.16
CA ASP A 350 -34.40 5.15 -12.62
C ASP A 350 -34.58 4.98 -14.14
N ARG A 351 -34.30 6.04 -14.91
CA ARG A 351 -34.27 6.01 -16.37
C ARG A 351 -32.84 6.12 -16.90
N LEU A 352 -32.62 5.49 -18.04
CA LEU A 352 -31.34 5.47 -18.72
C LEU A 352 -31.26 6.67 -19.67
N LEU A 353 -30.31 7.57 -19.44
CA LEU A 353 -30.17 8.85 -20.15
C LEU A 353 -29.19 8.79 -21.34
N LYS A 354 -28.27 7.81 -21.35
CA LYS A 354 -27.36 7.54 -22.47
C LYS A 354 -27.22 6.04 -22.72
N LYS A 355 -27.50 5.60 -23.95
CA LYS A 355 -27.30 4.21 -24.40
C LYS A 355 -25.82 3.98 -24.71
N LEU A 356 -25.15 3.17 -23.89
CA LEU A 356 -23.76 2.77 -24.12
C LEU A 356 -23.71 1.46 -24.91
N SER A 357 -22.79 1.37 -25.87
CA SER A 357 -22.57 0.19 -26.71
C SER A 357 -22.05 -1.03 -25.92
N SER A 358 -21.55 -0.81 -24.71
CA SER A 358 -20.96 -1.81 -23.81
C SER A 358 -21.35 -1.51 -22.36
N SER A 359 -21.22 -2.51 -21.47
CA SER A 359 -21.37 -2.32 -20.03
C SER A 359 -20.34 -1.32 -19.50
N LEU A 360 -20.77 -0.37 -18.66
CA LEU A 360 -19.89 0.58 -17.97
C LEU A 360 -18.79 -0.16 -17.21
N LEU A 361 -17.54 0.04 -17.63
CA LEU A 361 -16.41 -0.40 -16.84
C LEU A 361 -16.25 0.54 -15.65
N THR A 362 -15.90 0.00 -14.48
CA THR A 362 -15.69 0.80 -13.28
C THR A 362 -14.66 1.90 -13.52
N CYS A 363 -13.60 1.64 -14.30
CA CYS A 363 -12.56 2.59 -14.67
C CYS A 363 -13.01 3.76 -15.58
N GLU A 364 -14.24 3.72 -16.09
CA GLU A 364 -14.85 4.74 -16.95
C GLU A 364 -16.08 5.39 -16.30
N THR A 365 -16.33 5.06 -15.02
CA THR A 365 -17.52 5.47 -14.28
C THR A 365 -17.18 6.55 -13.26
N ILE A 366 -17.99 7.60 -13.21
CA ILE A 366 -17.97 8.63 -12.18
C ILE A 366 -19.29 8.57 -11.42
N ARG A 367 -19.25 8.54 -10.10
CA ARG A 367 -20.44 8.39 -9.26
C ARG A 367 -20.49 9.47 -8.20
N PHE A 368 -21.50 10.31 -8.26
CA PHE A 368 -21.84 11.29 -7.24
C PHE A 368 -22.96 10.74 -6.35
N VAL A 369 -22.83 10.92 -5.04
CA VAL A 369 -23.90 10.72 -4.06
C VAL A 369 -24.19 12.06 -3.40
N LEU A 370 -25.40 12.57 -3.59
CA LEU A 370 -25.80 13.92 -3.21
C LEU A 370 -26.96 13.88 -2.20
N GLU A 371 -26.93 14.76 -1.20
CA GLU A 371 -28.03 14.97 -0.24
C GLU A 371 -29.18 15.80 -0.86
N TRP A 372 -29.50 15.52 -2.12
CA TRP A 372 -30.50 16.26 -2.87
C TRP A 372 -31.88 15.60 -2.77
N ILE A 373 -32.93 16.42 -2.79
CA ILE A 373 -34.31 15.94 -2.90
C ILE A 373 -34.73 16.04 -4.38
N PRO A 374 -35.12 14.92 -5.06
CA PRO A 374 -35.40 14.91 -6.50
C PRO A 374 -36.49 15.90 -6.96
N LYS A 375 -37.41 16.28 -6.07
CA LYS A 375 -38.49 17.23 -6.35
C LYS A 375 -38.02 18.68 -6.37
N GLU A 376 -36.93 18.97 -5.67
CA GLU A 376 -36.43 20.33 -5.50
C GLU A 376 -35.42 20.69 -6.59
N HIS A 377 -34.65 19.70 -7.06
CA HIS A 377 -33.63 19.87 -8.09
C HIS A 377 -34.08 19.47 -9.49
N SER A 378 -33.38 19.99 -10.49
CA SER A 378 -33.60 19.84 -11.93
C SER A 378 -32.38 19.22 -12.62
N LEU A 379 -32.52 18.86 -13.90
CA LEU A 379 -31.38 18.38 -14.68
C LEU A 379 -30.35 19.51 -14.93
N SER A 380 -30.80 20.77 -14.96
CA SER A 380 -29.94 21.96 -14.98
C SER A 380 -29.01 22.05 -13.76
N ASP A 381 -29.47 21.61 -12.58
CA ASP A 381 -28.63 21.57 -11.38
C ASP A 381 -27.50 20.54 -11.50
N ILE A 382 -27.77 19.39 -12.13
CA ILE A 382 -26.74 18.38 -12.43
C ILE A 382 -25.75 18.91 -13.48
N LYS A 383 -26.22 19.59 -14.53
CA LYS A 383 -25.34 20.26 -15.50
C LYS A 383 -24.42 21.27 -14.78
N ALA A 384 -24.97 22.07 -13.87
CA ALA A 384 -24.20 23.04 -13.10
C ALA A 384 -23.16 22.37 -12.19
N LEU A 385 -23.53 21.25 -11.55
CA LEU A 385 -22.62 20.42 -10.75
C LEU A 385 -21.46 19.91 -11.61
N LEU A 386 -21.73 19.27 -12.75
CA LEU A 386 -20.70 18.74 -13.64
C LEU A 386 -19.79 19.84 -14.18
N ARG A 387 -20.36 20.98 -14.57
CA ARG A 387 -19.61 22.13 -15.07
C ARG A 387 -18.67 22.70 -14.01
N LYS A 388 -19.15 22.84 -12.77
CA LYS A 388 -18.33 23.28 -11.63
C LYS A 388 -17.25 22.26 -11.25
N THR A 389 -17.56 20.97 -11.38
CA THR A 389 -16.61 19.89 -11.05
C THR A 389 -15.52 19.75 -12.10
N PHE A 390 -15.86 19.91 -13.39
CA PHE A 390 -15.00 19.48 -14.49
C PHE A 390 -14.78 20.51 -15.60
N GLN A 391 -15.25 21.76 -15.48
CA GLN A 391 -14.92 22.86 -16.40
C GLN A 391 -15.10 22.50 -17.90
N ASP A 392 -16.28 21.98 -18.26
CA ASP A 392 -16.69 21.59 -19.63
C ASP A 392 -16.00 20.33 -20.22
N ASN A 393 -15.39 19.47 -19.38
CA ASN A 393 -14.89 18.17 -19.82
C ASN A 393 -16.01 17.19 -20.21
N GLN A 394 -15.68 16.24 -21.10
CA GLN A 394 -16.59 15.27 -21.75
C GLN A 394 -17.11 14.19 -20.78
N VAL A 395 -18.00 14.59 -19.87
CA VAL A 395 -18.66 13.71 -18.90
C VAL A 395 -20.14 13.60 -19.25
N ASP A 396 -20.60 12.39 -19.52
CA ASP A 396 -21.99 12.12 -19.89
C ASP A 396 -22.75 11.52 -18.72
N VAL A 397 -23.93 12.06 -18.40
CA VAL A 397 -24.81 11.45 -17.39
C VAL A 397 -25.46 10.19 -17.97
N VAL A 398 -25.32 9.05 -17.28
CA VAL A 398 -25.85 7.76 -17.74
C VAL A 398 -27.13 7.40 -17.00
N THR A 399 -27.12 7.46 -15.67
CA THR A 399 -28.30 7.17 -14.83
C THR A 399 -28.37 8.13 -13.65
N ILE A 400 -29.60 8.35 -13.21
CA ILE A 400 -29.93 9.05 -11.97
C ILE A 400 -30.82 8.11 -11.17
N GLU A 401 -30.37 7.70 -9.99
CA GLU A 401 -31.10 6.73 -9.15
C GLU A 401 -31.62 7.43 -7.90
N GLU A 402 -32.84 7.05 -7.49
CA GLU A 402 -33.50 7.60 -6.29
C GLU A 402 -33.37 6.66 -5.09
N GLY A 403 -32.91 7.19 -3.96
CA GLY A 403 -32.83 6.50 -2.66
C GLY A 403 -33.01 7.46 -1.49
N ASN A 404 -32.26 7.26 -0.40
CA ASN A 404 -32.15 8.27 0.69
C ASN A 404 -31.30 9.49 0.28
N SER A 405 -30.67 9.42 -0.89
CA SER A 405 -29.82 10.42 -1.53
C SER A 405 -29.96 10.24 -3.06
N ILE A 406 -29.59 11.26 -3.84
CA ILE A 406 -29.54 11.15 -5.30
C ILE A 406 -28.19 10.59 -5.70
N ILE A 407 -28.21 9.53 -6.52
CA ILE A 407 -26.99 8.96 -7.10
C ILE A 407 -26.94 9.35 -8.57
N VAL A 408 -25.92 10.10 -8.97
CA VAL A 408 -25.68 10.46 -10.37
C VAL A 408 -24.50 9.65 -10.88
N THR A 409 -24.76 8.75 -11.82
CA THR A 409 -23.73 7.94 -12.47
C THR A 409 -23.44 8.52 -13.84
N CYS A 410 -22.17 8.87 -14.07
CA CYS A 410 -21.67 9.45 -15.30
C CYS A 410 -20.61 8.55 -15.94
N TYR A 411 -20.46 8.71 -17.24
CA TYR A 411 -19.44 8.10 -18.07
C TYR A 411 -18.41 9.14 -18.48
N ALA A 412 -17.13 8.79 -18.43
CA ALA A 412 -16.11 9.48 -19.19
C ALA A 412 -15.08 8.48 -19.72
N PRO A 413 -14.47 8.73 -20.88
CA PRO A 413 -13.40 7.88 -21.40
C PRO A 413 -12.23 7.74 -20.44
N HIS A 414 -11.63 6.55 -20.39
CA HIS A 414 -10.53 6.23 -19.47
C HIS A 414 -9.36 7.23 -19.52
N TYR A 415 -9.00 7.71 -20.72
CA TYR A 415 -7.89 8.67 -20.89
C TYR A 415 -8.13 10.05 -20.25
N LEU A 416 -9.38 10.42 -19.95
CA LEU A 416 -9.70 11.67 -19.24
C LEU A 416 -9.75 11.50 -17.73
N MET A 417 -9.74 10.26 -17.23
CA MET A 417 -10.09 9.98 -15.84
C MET A 417 -9.08 10.54 -14.84
N GLU A 418 -7.78 10.53 -15.17
CA GLU A 418 -6.74 11.18 -14.35
C GLU A 418 -6.93 12.69 -14.28
N SER A 419 -7.23 13.35 -15.42
CA SER A 419 -7.48 14.79 -15.46
C SER A 419 -8.72 15.16 -14.65
N LEU A 420 -9.81 14.40 -14.81
CA LEU A 420 -11.07 14.61 -14.09
C LEU A 420 -10.89 14.45 -12.57
N LEU A 421 -10.05 13.50 -12.15
CA LEU A 421 -9.74 13.27 -10.74
C LEU A 421 -8.97 14.44 -10.11
N VAL A 422 -8.05 15.06 -10.86
CA VAL A 422 -7.37 16.29 -10.42
C VAL A 422 -8.35 17.45 -10.33
N THR A 423 -9.14 17.70 -11.38
CA THR A 423 -10.09 18.82 -11.41
C THR A 423 -11.16 18.69 -10.31
N ALA A 424 -11.63 17.48 -10.01
CA ALA A 424 -12.56 17.27 -8.90
C ALA A 424 -11.97 17.59 -7.52
N ARG A 425 -10.67 17.31 -7.31
CA ARG A 425 -9.99 17.61 -6.03
C ARG A 425 -9.82 19.10 -5.80
N ASP A 426 -9.47 19.85 -6.83
CA ASP A 426 -9.28 21.30 -6.73
C ASP A 426 -10.60 22.04 -6.44
N ASN A 427 -11.74 21.44 -6.79
CA ASN A 427 -13.08 22.02 -6.60
C ASN A 427 -13.82 21.47 -5.38
N PHE A 428 -13.14 20.75 -4.48
CA PHE A 428 -13.74 19.95 -3.42
C PHE A 428 -14.61 20.73 -2.42
N ASP A 429 -14.14 21.88 -1.92
CA ASP A 429 -14.88 22.65 -0.90
C ASP A 429 -16.25 23.13 -1.42
N MET A 430 -16.30 23.54 -2.69
CA MET A 430 -17.53 23.92 -3.36
C MET A 430 -18.48 22.72 -3.53
N LEU A 431 -17.96 21.51 -3.79
CA LEU A 431 -18.81 20.32 -3.93
C LEU A 431 -19.49 19.96 -2.60
N LYS A 432 -18.81 20.16 -1.48
CA LYS A 432 -19.42 20.01 -0.14
C LYS A 432 -20.56 20.99 0.07
N GLU A 433 -20.40 22.26 -0.32
CA GLU A 433 -21.47 23.26 -0.26
C GLU A 433 -22.66 22.88 -1.16
N MET A 434 -22.41 22.14 -2.24
CA MET A 434 -23.45 21.61 -3.13
C MET A 434 -24.07 20.29 -2.62
N GLY A 435 -23.80 19.87 -1.39
CA GLY A 435 -24.45 18.70 -0.77
C GLY A 435 -23.85 17.34 -1.15
N LEU A 436 -22.56 17.30 -1.52
CA LEU A 436 -21.85 16.06 -1.84
C LEU A 436 -21.59 15.20 -0.58
N ILE A 437 -22.11 13.98 -0.58
CA ILE A 437 -21.87 12.94 0.44
C ILE A 437 -20.67 12.08 0.06
N SER A 438 -20.61 11.67 -1.21
CA SER A 438 -19.51 10.86 -1.74
C SER A 438 -19.29 11.10 -3.23
N LEU A 439 -18.03 11.11 -3.66
CA LEU A 439 -17.60 11.16 -5.04
C LEU A 439 -16.62 10.02 -5.32
N THR A 440 -16.95 9.18 -6.29
CA THR A 440 -16.07 8.12 -6.80
C THR A 440 -15.78 8.37 -8.27
N ILE A 441 -14.51 8.29 -8.67
CA ILE A 441 -14.04 8.43 -10.06
C ILE A 441 -13.20 7.20 -10.38
N GLY A 442 -13.67 6.35 -11.28
CA GLY A 442 -13.00 5.10 -11.58
C GLY A 442 -13.03 4.14 -10.38
N TYR A 443 -11.85 3.63 -10.01
CA TYR A 443 -11.62 2.85 -8.80
C TYR A 443 -11.32 3.71 -7.56
N TYR A 444 -11.28 5.03 -7.70
CA TYR A 444 -10.85 5.95 -6.64
C TYR A 444 -12.04 6.67 -6.01
N THR A 445 -12.20 6.51 -4.70
CA THR A 445 -13.08 7.37 -3.91
C THR A 445 -12.35 8.70 -3.64
N VAL A 446 -12.79 9.77 -4.29
CA VAL A 446 -12.26 11.13 -4.08
C VAL A 446 -12.71 11.66 -2.72
N TYR A 447 -13.95 11.35 -2.33
CA TYR A 447 -14.52 11.72 -1.04
C TYR A 447 -15.60 10.73 -0.62
N ASP A 448 -15.65 10.44 0.67
CA ASP A 448 -16.75 9.71 1.30
C ASP A 448 -16.87 10.17 2.75
N GLU A 449 -17.97 10.86 3.07
CA GLU A 449 -18.24 11.32 4.43
C GLU A 449 -18.40 10.15 5.41
N HIS A 450 -18.84 8.98 4.95
CA HIS A 450 -19.04 7.79 5.77
C HIS A 450 -17.75 6.99 6.02
N ALA A 451 -16.66 7.32 5.33
CA ALA A 451 -15.35 6.72 5.52
C ALA A 451 -14.49 7.43 6.60
N ILE A 452 -14.94 8.59 7.09
CA ILE A 452 -14.25 9.35 8.14
C ILE A 452 -14.59 8.74 9.51
N ASP A 453 -13.56 8.27 10.22
CA ASP A 453 -13.68 7.63 11.54
C ASP A 453 -14.47 8.51 12.54
N GLU A 454 -15.34 7.89 13.34
CA GLU A 454 -16.13 8.56 14.38
C GLU A 454 -15.26 9.29 15.42
N GLU A 455 -14.03 8.81 15.64
CA GLU A 455 -13.04 9.46 16.49
C GLU A 455 -12.56 10.79 15.86
N VAL A 456 -12.38 10.86 14.54
CA VAL A 456 -12.05 12.09 13.80
C VAL A 456 -13.24 13.05 13.79
N LYS A 457 -14.46 12.53 13.64
CA LYS A 457 -15.70 13.32 13.70
C LYS A 457 -15.91 13.93 15.10
N SER A 458 -15.61 13.15 16.14
CA SER A 458 -15.61 13.57 17.55
C SER A 458 -14.51 14.61 17.83
N LEU A 459 -13.30 14.43 17.30
CA LEU A 459 -12.20 15.38 17.44
C LEU A 459 -12.46 16.70 16.71
N MET A 460 -13.01 16.68 15.49
CA MET A 460 -13.43 17.91 14.78
C MET A 460 -14.49 18.68 15.56
N LYS A 461 -15.43 17.96 16.20
CA LYS A 461 -16.46 18.58 17.05
C LYS A 461 -15.87 19.19 18.31
N LYS A 462 -14.91 18.51 18.95
CA LYS A 462 -14.16 19.04 20.10
C LYS A 462 -13.32 20.25 19.72
N LEU A 463 -12.64 20.23 18.56
CA LEU A 463 -11.84 21.35 18.07
C LEU A 463 -12.70 22.59 17.82
N LYS A 464 -13.86 22.44 17.18
CA LYS A 464 -14.83 23.53 17.00
C LYS A 464 -15.34 24.12 18.33
N MET A 465 -15.59 23.28 19.33
CA MET A 465 -15.97 23.76 20.67
C MET A 465 -14.84 24.59 21.30
N VAL A 466 -13.59 24.12 21.21
CA VAL A 466 -12.42 24.82 21.73
C VAL A 466 -12.17 26.14 21.00
N GLU A 467 -12.36 26.19 19.68
CA GLU A 467 -12.25 27.42 18.90
C GLU A 467 -13.28 28.46 19.32
N SER A 468 -14.54 28.06 19.55
CA SER A 468 -15.60 28.93 20.07
C SER A 468 -15.26 29.46 21.46
N GLU A 469 -14.85 28.59 22.39
CA GLU A 469 -14.50 28.99 23.76
C GLU A 469 -13.26 29.91 23.81
N ARG A 470 -12.30 29.72 22.89
CA ARG A 470 -11.14 30.62 22.75
C ARG A 470 -11.58 32.02 22.33
N ASP A 471 -12.50 32.11 21.39
CA ASP A 471 -12.99 33.40 20.88
C ASP A 471 -13.79 34.14 21.96
N ASP A 472 -14.60 33.44 22.76
CA ASP A 472 -15.30 33.99 23.93
C ASP A 472 -14.31 34.56 24.99
N LEU A 473 -13.23 33.82 25.28
CA LEU A 473 -12.18 34.25 26.21
C LEU A 473 -11.34 35.43 25.67
N LEU A 474 -11.18 35.53 24.36
CA LEU A 474 -10.51 36.66 23.73
C LEU A 474 -11.35 37.92 23.92
N GLU A 475 -12.68 37.82 23.73
CA GLU A 475 -13.60 38.92 23.97
C GLU A 475 -13.62 39.34 25.46
N GLU A 476 -13.62 38.39 26.38
CA GLU A 476 -13.58 38.69 27.82
C GLU A 476 -12.27 39.40 28.24
N ASN A 477 -11.13 38.99 27.67
CA ASN A 477 -9.84 39.68 27.88
C ASN A 477 -9.84 41.12 27.35
N THR A 478 -10.50 41.39 26.22
CA THR A 478 -10.63 42.76 25.71
C THR A 478 -11.42 43.65 26.68
N LYS A 479 -12.53 43.13 27.25
CA LYS A 479 -13.34 43.84 28.25
C LYS A 479 -12.58 44.11 29.55
N LEU A 480 -11.80 43.14 30.02
CA LEU A 480 -10.91 43.31 31.17
C LEU A 480 -9.84 44.37 30.91
N LYS A 481 -9.24 44.37 29.71
CA LYS A 481 -8.24 45.35 29.32
C LYS A 481 -8.79 46.78 29.33
N ASP A 482 -10.00 46.98 28.78
CA ASP A 482 -10.69 48.27 28.80
C ASP A 482 -11.01 48.74 30.23
N THR A 483 -11.37 47.81 31.12
CA THR A 483 -11.67 48.10 32.53
C THR A 483 -10.40 48.53 33.29
N ILE A 484 -9.27 47.84 33.04
CA ILE A 484 -7.96 48.20 33.62
C ILE A 484 -7.52 49.59 33.14
N ASP A 485 -7.68 49.88 31.85
CA ASP A 485 -7.31 51.18 31.30
C ASP A 485 -8.20 52.30 31.88
N THR A 486 -9.49 52.02 32.11
CA THR A 486 -10.43 52.93 32.79
C THR A 486 -10.06 53.18 34.26
N LEU A 487 -9.64 52.13 34.99
CA LEU A 487 -9.22 52.24 36.39
C LEU A 487 -7.87 52.94 36.53
N GLY A 488 -6.95 52.76 35.58
CA GLY A 488 -5.66 53.47 35.50
C GLY A 488 -5.84 54.98 35.36
N ILE A 489 -6.78 55.43 34.53
CA ILE A 489 -7.10 56.86 34.35
C ILE A 489 -7.67 57.48 35.65
N SER A 490 -8.34 56.69 36.49
CA SER A 490 -8.92 57.19 37.75
C SER A 490 -7.89 57.51 38.84
N TYR A 491 -6.67 56.98 38.72
CA TYR A 491 -5.59 57.16 39.69
C TYR A 491 -4.61 58.28 39.34
N GLU A 492 -4.44 58.62 38.06
CA GLU A 492 -3.66 59.80 37.65
C GLU A 492 -4.41 61.13 37.90
N GLY A 493 -5.73 61.08 38.17
CA GLY A 493 -6.56 62.26 38.43
C GLY A 493 -6.67 62.71 39.90
N ARG A 494 -5.92 62.14 40.84
CA ARG A 494 -5.95 62.54 42.27
C ARG A 494 -4.56 62.78 42.85
N GLU A 495 -3.84 63.74 42.28
CA GLU A 495 -2.88 64.53 43.04
C GLU A 495 -3.53 65.82 43.54
N VAL A 496 -3.18 66.19 44.78
CA VAL A 496 -3.41 67.48 45.47
C VAL A 496 -4.83 67.72 46.02
N ASP A 497 -5.04 67.63 47.34
CA ASP A 497 -4.73 68.74 48.25
C ASP A 497 -4.95 68.37 49.73
N ASP A 498 -4.09 68.91 50.58
CA ASP A 498 -4.02 68.70 52.02
C ASP A 498 -5.08 69.53 52.76
N SER A 499 -5.84 68.89 53.65
CA SER A 499 -6.19 69.35 55.02
C SER A 499 -7.60 68.94 55.47
N ASN A 500 -7.63 68.52 56.76
CA ASN A 500 -8.78 68.37 57.65
C ASN A 500 -9.68 67.11 57.60
N LYS A 501 -9.46 66.29 58.64
CA LYS A 501 -10.45 65.56 59.47
C LYS A 501 -11.67 64.97 58.75
N SER A 502 -11.55 63.71 58.34
CA SER A 502 -12.62 62.72 58.50
C SER A 502 -12.03 61.37 58.96
N SER A 503 -12.86 60.57 59.61
CA SER A 503 -12.52 59.52 60.57
C SER A 503 -11.73 58.33 60.00
N GLU A 504 -10.86 57.77 60.84
CA GLU A 504 -10.12 56.51 60.60
C GLU A 504 -11.04 55.35 60.15
N SER A 505 -12.34 55.39 60.52
CA SER A 505 -13.34 54.39 60.13
C SER A 505 -13.72 54.40 58.64
N GLU A 506 -13.75 55.56 57.98
CA GLU A 506 -14.15 55.65 56.56
C GLU A 506 -13.03 55.23 55.61
N LYS A 507 -11.77 55.50 55.99
CA LYS A 507 -10.58 55.01 55.26
C LYS A 507 -10.43 53.49 55.40
N GLU A 508 -10.72 52.93 56.58
CA GLU A 508 -10.67 51.48 56.85
C GLU A 508 -11.77 50.72 56.07
N GLU A 509 -12.98 51.29 56.00
CA GLU A 509 -14.10 50.68 55.27
C GLU A 509 -13.92 50.77 53.75
N SER A 510 -13.39 51.88 53.25
CA SER A 510 -13.04 52.04 51.84
C SER A 510 -11.89 51.11 51.43
N LYS A 511 -10.87 50.94 52.30
CA LYS A 511 -9.84 49.92 52.12
C LYS A 511 -10.43 48.51 52.10
N LYS A 512 -11.29 48.15 53.06
CA LYS A 512 -11.95 46.83 53.10
C LYS A 512 -12.78 46.55 51.84
N LYS A 513 -13.53 47.54 51.34
CA LYS A 513 -14.29 47.39 50.08
C LYS A 513 -13.36 47.19 48.89
N MET A 514 -12.26 47.92 48.82
CA MET A 514 -11.25 47.76 47.76
C MET A 514 -10.52 46.42 47.85
N THR A 515 -10.15 45.96 49.04
CA THR A 515 -9.53 44.63 49.24
C THR A 515 -10.50 43.52 48.84
N LYS A 516 -11.80 43.68 49.10
CA LYS A 516 -12.82 42.70 48.73
C LYS A 516 -13.08 42.68 47.22
N ALA A 517 -13.05 43.84 46.56
CA ALA A 517 -13.14 43.94 45.11
C ALA A 517 -11.93 43.30 44.42
N MET A 518 -10.71 43.64 44.87
CA MET A 518 -9.48 43.02 44.36
C MET A 518 -9.44 41.51 44.63
N GLN A 519 -9.99 41.04 45.77
CA GLN A 519 -10.05 39.61 46.07
C GLN A 519 -11.03 38.88 45.14
N MET A 520 -12.21 39.46 44.86
CA MET A 520 -13.14 38.88 43.88
C MET A 520 -12.54 38.83 42.47
N GLU A 521 -11.76 39.83 42.10
CA GLU A 521 -11.07 39.90 40.81
C GLU A 521 -9.93 38.89 40.72
N ILE A 522 -9.15 38.71 41.80
CA ILE A 522 -8.14 37.63 41.91
C ILE A 522 -8.79 36.26 41.85
N ASP A 523 -9.94 36.06 42.50
CA ASP A 523 -10.65 34.78 42.49
C ASP A 523 -11.29 34.50 41.11
N HIS A 524 -11.78 35.53 40.43
CA HIS A 524 -12.26 35.44 39.05
C HIS A 524 -11.11 35.10 38.08
N LEU A 525 -9.97 35.76 38.19
CA LEU A 525 -8.77 35.45 37.40
C LEU A 525 -8.22 34.05 37.71
N ARG A 526 -8.28 33.58 38.96
CA ARG A 526 -7.92 32.19 39.32
C ARG A 526 -8.87 31.16 38.71
N SER A 527 -10.17 31.44 38.70
CA SER A 527 -11.16 30.59 38.06
C SER A 527 -10.97 30.52 36.54
N SER A 528 -10.65 31.66 35.91
CA SER A 528 -10.33 31.74 34.47
C SER A 528 -8.99 31.07 34.13
N LEU A 529 -8.00 31.12 35.05
CA LEU A 529 -6.74 30.40 34.89
C LEU A 529 -6.93 28.87 35.01
N GLN A 530 -7.83 28.41 35.89
CA GLN A 530 -8.16 27.00 36.04
C GLN A 530 -8.85 26.40 34.81
N SER A 531 -9.75 27.14 34.14
CA SER A 531 -10.34 26.70 32.87
C SER A 531 -9.29 26.66 31.74
N LYS A 532 -8.32 27.57 31.75
CA LYS A 532 -7.19 27.61 30.80
C LYS A 532 -6.28 26.38 30.90
N THR A 533 -6.02 25.87 32.11
CA THR A 533 -5.26 24.62 32.30
C THR A 533 -5.97 23.38 31.72
N GLY A 534 -7.30 23.33 31.76
CA GLY A 534 -8.07 22.23 31.15
C GLY A 534 -8.01 22.23 29.62
N ILE A 535 -7.99 23.44 29.02
CA ILE A 535 -7.81 23.64 27.57
C ILE A 535 -6.39 23.24 27.14
N GLU A 536 -5.38 23.59 27.94
CA GLU A 536 -3.98 23.24 27.67
C GLU A 536 -3.75 21.72 27.69
N GLU A 537 -4.35 21.00 28.64
CA GLU A 537 -4.31 19.53 28.67
C GLU A 537 -5.02 18.88 27.46
N THR A 538 -6.16 19.44 27.01
CA THR A 538 -6.84 18.95 25.80
C THR A 538 -6.05 19.26 24.54
N LEU A 539 -5.44 20.44 24.43
CA LEU A 539 -4.56 20.80 23.31
C LEU A 539 -3.33 19.89 23.24
N ILE A 540 -2.67 19.62 24.38
CA ILE A 540 -1.53 18.68 24.45
C ILE A 540 -1.96 17.27 24.01
N GLY A 541 -3.18 16.85 24.34
CA GLY A 541 -3.76 15.59 23.87
C GLY A 541 -3.95 15.56 22.35
N VAL A 542 -4.56 16.61 21.80
CA VAL A 542 -4.78 16.77 20.35
C VAL A 542 -3.44 16.86 19.59
N GLU A 543 -2.47 17.60 20.11
CA GLU A 543 -1.15 17.78 19.51
C GLU A 543 -0.36 16.45 19.47
N LYS A 544 -0.42 15.64 20.53
CA LYS A 544 0.15 14.29 20.53
C LYS A 544 -0.50 13.40 19.46
N THR A 545 -1.83 13.44 19.34
CA THR A 545 -2.54 12.68 18.30
C THR A 545 -2.22 13.18 16.89
N LEU A 546 -2.08 14.50 16.69
CA LEU A 546 -1.66 15.07 15.42
C LEU A 546 -0.24 14.64 15.03
N ILE A 547 0.72 14.68 15.96
CA ILE A 547 2.10 14.21 15.72
C ILE A 547 2.14 12.73 15.34
N GLU A 548 1.32 11.90 15.99
CA GLU A 548 1.26 10.47 15.69
C GLU A 548 0.62 10.21 14.31
N ARG A 549 -0.36 11.03 13.92
CA ARG A 549 -0.99 10.97 12.60
C ARG A 549 -0.14 11.58 11.49
N GLU A 550 0.66 12.60 11.76
CA GLU A 550 1.67 13.11 10.82
C GLU A 550 2.69 12.02 10.48
N LYS A 551 3.11 11.21 11.46
CA LYS A 551 3.96 10.04 11.21
C LYS A 551 3.27 8.98 10.36
N GLU A 552 1.97 8.71 10.59
CA GLU A 552 1.19 7.79 9.74
C GLU A 552 1.04 8.33 8.31
N ILE A 553 0.82 9.64 8.14
CA ILE A 553 0.72 10.29 6.83
C ILE A 553 2.05 10.24 6.09
N GLU A 554 3.18 10.48 6.77
CA GLU A 554 4.52 10.32 6.18
C GLU A 554 4.74 8.87 5.70
N GLN A 555 4.38 7.87 6.52
CA GLN A 555 4.45 6.46 6.14
C GLN A 555 3.55 6.11 4.94
N LEU A 556 2.35 6.69 4.86
CA LEU A 556 1.43 6.47 3.74
C LEU A 556 1.91 7.19 2.46
N GLN A 557 2.46 8.39 2.56
CA GLN A 557 3.06 9.12 1.43
C GLN A 557 4.30 8.40 0.87
N GLU A 558 5.08 7.76 1.75
CA GLU A 558 6.21 6.91 1.37
C GLU A 558 5.73 5.64 0.67
N LYS A 559 4.67 4.98 1.16
CA LYS A 559 4.01 3.85 0.49
C LYS A 559 3.44 4.21 -0.88
N ILE A 560 2.84 5.39 -1.04
CA ILE A 560 2.34 5.87 -2.34
C ILE A 560 3.52 6.11 -3.30
N SER A 561 4.64 6.64 -2.80
CA SER A 561 5.85 6.84 -3.59
C SER A 561 6.44 5.49 -4.05
N LEU A 562 6.44 4.47 -3.18
CA LEU A 562 6.83 3.10 -3.48
C LEU A 562 5.92 2.46 -4.56
N MET A 563 4.61 2.67 -4.47
CA MET A 563 3.63 2.17 -5.43
C MET A 563 3.82 2.80 -6.82
N ASN A 564 4.12 4.10 -6.87
CA ASN A 564 4.43 4.83 -8.11
C ASN A 564 5.76 4.36 -8.73
N ILE A 565 6.79 4.08 -7.91
CA ILE A 565 8.07 3.52 -8.38
C ILE A 565 7.87 2.12 -8.97
N GLN A 566 7.00 1.31 -8.36
CA GLN A 566 6.69 -0.04 -8.81
C GLN A 566 5.88 -0.04 -10.12
N GLN A 567 4.88 0.85 -10.24
CA GLN A 567 4.15 1.09 -11.48
C GLN A 567 5.04 1.64 -12.60
N LEU A 568 5.99 2.54 -12.32
CA LEU A 568 6.97 3.02 -13.31
C LEU A 568 7.94 1.92 -13.79
N LYS A 569 8.33 1.00 -12.90
CA LYS A 569 9.09 -0.21 -13.26
C LYS A 569 8.30 -1.14 -14.17
N GLU A 570 7.02 -1.37 -13.88
CA GLU A 570 6.15 -2.23 -14.70
C GLU A 570 5.85 -1.60 -16.07
N THR A 571 5.63 -0.28 -16.10
CA THR A 571 5.37 0.47 -17.35
C THR A 571 6.60 0.49 -18.26
N SER A 572 7.81 0.64 -17.69
CA SER A 572 9.07 0.62 -18.45
C SER A 572 9.48 -0.76 -18.98
N ILE A 573 9.09 -1.84 -18.30
CA ILE A 573 9.22 -3.22 -18.79
C ILE A 573 8.27 -3.48 -19.97
N THR A 574 7.08 -2.86 -19.95
CA THR A 574 6.05 -3.02 -20.99
C THR A 574 6.41 -2.24 -22.27
N LEU A 575 6.95 -1.03 -22.14
CA LEU A 575 7.42 -0.18 -23.27
C LEU A 575 8.60 -0.78 -24.07
N ARG A 576 9.40 -1.69 -23.50
CA ARG A 576 10.53 -2.34 -24.20
C ARG A 576 10.12 -3.50 -25.12
N LYS A 577 8.88 -4.01 -25.02
CA LYS A 577 8.43 -5.12 -25.87
C LYS A 577 8.01 -4.68 -27.28
N ASP A 578 7.76 -3.39 -27.51
CA ASP A 578 7.16 -2.92 -28.76
C ASP A 578 8.12 -2.27 -29.76
N GLN A 579 9.42 -2.22 -29.47
CA GLN A 579 10.42 -1.68 -30.41
C GLN A 579 11.54 -2.67 -30.69
N SER A 580 11.26 -3.63 -31.56
CA SER A 580 12.28 -4.41 -32.25
C SER A 580 12.00 -4.38 -33.75
N THR A 581 12.77 -3.58 -34.50
CA THR A 581 13.24 -3.96 -35.83
C THR A 581 14.41 -3.07 -36.30
N GLN A 582 15.49 -3.76 -36.68
CA GLN A 582 16.57 -3.39 -37.61
C GLN A 582 17.81 -2.54 -37.16
N SER A 583 18.89 -3.30 -36.98
CA SER A 583 20.28 -3.13 -37.47
C SER A 583 21.33 -2.37 -36.62
N ILE A 584 22.44 -3.10 -36.37
CA ILE A 584 23.72 -2.79 -35.71
C ILE A 584 23.58 -2.29 -34.27
N ASP A 585 23.70 -3.22 -33.32
CA ASP A 585 23.52 -2.96 -31.89
C ASP A 585 24.52 -1.90 -31.36
N PRO A 586 24.04 -0.73 -30.90
CA PRO A 586 24.80 0.09 -29.97
C PRO A 586 24.98 -0.66 -28.64
N PRO A 587 25.98 -0.29 -27.79
CA PRO A 587 26.22 -0.95 -26.52
C PRO A 587 24.92 -1.00 -25.69
N LYS A 588 24.54 -2.21 -25.25
CA LYS A 588 23.28 -2.47 -24.55
C LYS A 588 23.41 -2.26 -23.04
N GLY A 589 24.64 -2.07 -22.53
CA GLY A 589 24.98 -1.80 -21.14
C GLY A 589 25.81 -0.51 -20.95
N PRO A 590 25.99 -0.03 -19.70
CA PRO A 590 26.75 1.19 -19.42
C PRO A 590 28.23 1.00 -19.78
N VAL A 591 28.81 2.01 -20.43
CA VAL A 591 30.19 2.01 -20.89
C VAL A 591 31.08 2.69 -19.85
N TYR A 592 32.19 2.04 -19.52
CA TYR A 592 33.21 2.51 -18.60
C TYR A 592 34.56 2.62 -19.33
N VAL A 593 35.45 3.45 -18.81
CA VAL A 593 36.81 3.66 -19.31
C VAL A 593 37.80 3.15 -18.26
N ALA A 594 38.74 2.32 -18.68
CA ALA A 594 39.82 1.86 -17.82
C ALA A 594 40.72 3.03 -17.39
N ILE A 595 40.99 3.18 -16.09
CA ILE A 595 41.82 4.28 -15.57
C ILE A 595 43.31 3.93 -15.45
N ARG A 596 43.64 2.64 -15.55
CA ARG A 596 45.00 2.10 -15.55
C ARG A 596 45.09 0.81 -16.38
N ASP A 597 46.31 0.38 -16.65
CA ASP A 597 46.58 -0.91 -17.30
C ASP A 597 46.38 -2.06 -16.30
N TRP A 598 45.79 -3.16 -16.76
CA TRP A 598 45.66 -4.40 -15.97
C TRP A 598 46.04 -5.61 -16.81
N GLN A 599 46.74 -6.55 -16.17
CA GLN A 599 47.06 -7.85 -16.74
C GLN A 599 46.37 -8.93 -15.91
N ALA A 600 45.56 -9.75 -16.57
CA ALA A 600 44.81 -10.82 -15.95
C ALA A 600 45.74 -11.79 -15.21
N ARG A 601 45.41 -12.10 -13.95
CA ARG A 601 46.17 -13.04 -13.12
C ARG A 601 45.77 -14.50 -13.34
N ASP A 602 44.57 -14.70 -13.86
CA ASP A 602 44.03 -16.00 -14.23
C ASP A 602 43.13 -15.92 -15.47
N SER A 603 42.56 -17.04 -15.90
CA SER A 603 41.75 -17.13 -17.12
C SER A 603 40.35 -16.50 -17.01
N THR A 604 39.97 -16.00 -15.83
CA THR A 604 38.64 -15.41 -15.59
C THR A 604 38.66 -13.88 -15.62
N GLU A 605 39.82 -13.26 -15.37
CA GLU A 605 40.03 -11.82 -15.44
C GLU A 605 40.23 -11.32 -16.89
N LEU A 606 39.79 -10.09 -17.17
CA LEU A 606 40.02 -9.42 -18.46
C LEU A 606 41.30 -8.58 -18.39
N SER A 607 42.18 -8.69 -19.39
CA SER A 607 43.31 -7.78 -19.56
C SER A 607 42.86 -6.55 -20.35
N PHE A 608 43.22 -5.35 -19.88
CA PHE A 608 42.81 -4.08 -20.52
C PHE A 608 43.88 -3.00 -20.35
N LYS A 609 43.86 -2.01 -21.24
CA LYS A 609 44.77 -0.84 -21.21
C LYS A 609 44.05 0.40 -20.71
N LYS A 610 44.81 1.31 -20.09
CA LYS A 610 44.32 2.63 -19.69
C LYS A 610 43.70 3.36 -20.88
N GLY A 611 42.48 3.85 -20.72
CA GLY A 611 41.71 4.55 -21.74
C GLY A 611 40.80 3.65 -22.58
N GLU A 612 40.90 2.33 -22.45
CA GLU A 612 40.04 1.37 -23.15
C GLU A 612 38.59 1.45 -22.67
N LYS A 613 37.64 1.36 -23.61
CA LYS A 613 36.21 1.37 -23.30
C LYS A 613 35.71 -0.06 -23.06
N LEU A 614 34.97 -0.23 -21.97
CA LEU A 614 34.48 -1.50 -21.45
C LEU A 614 32.97 -1.43 -21.27
N GLU A 615 32.22 -2.31 -21.92
CA GLU A 615 30.78 -2.48 -21.68
C GLU A 615 30.57 -3.39 -20.47
N ILE A 616 29.88 -2.89 -19.44
CA ILE A 616 29.56 -3.70 -18.26
C ILE A 616 28.33 -4.55 -18.55
N LYS A 617 28.50 -5.87 -18.38
CA LYS A 617 27.44 -6.87 -18.55
C LYS A 617 26.81 -7.32 -17.25
N LYS A 618 27.60 -7.43 -16.17
CA LYS A 618 27.12 -7.80 -14.84
C LYS A 618 27.89 -7.11 -13.73
N GLU A 619 27.18 -6.58 -12.75
CA GLU A 619 27.76 -5.99 -11.55
C GLU A 619 27.69 -6.98 -10.39
N ARG A 620 28.83 -7.19 -9.72
CA ARG A 620 28.94 -8.08 -8.57
C ARG A 620 29.35 -7.32 -7.33
N ILE A 621 28.81 -7.74 -6.20
CA ILE A 621 29.05 -7.13 -4.89
C ILE A 621 30.49 -7.29 -4.40
N ASN A 622 31.21 -8.29 -4.90
CA ASN A 622 32.62 -8.52 -4.55
C ASN A 622 33.59 -7.54 -5.24
N GLY A 623 33.08 -6.61 -6.05
CA GLY A 623 33.87 -5.63 -6.79
C GLY A 623 34.39 -6.09 -8.14
N TRP A 624 34.19 -7.36 -8.52
CA TRP A 624 34.64 -7.93 -9.80
C TRP A 624 33.49 -8.06 -10.79
N TRP A 625 33.39 -7.09 -11.70
CA TRP A 625 32.30 -6.96 -12.66
C TRP A 625 32.62 -7.68 -13.96
N LEU A 626 31.62 -8.29 -14.58
CA LEU A 626 31.80 -8.90 -15.90
C LEU A 626 31.73 -7.79 -16.95
N ALA A 627 32.82 -7.59 -17.68
CA ALA A 627 32.91 -6.59 -18.73
C ALA A 627 33.29 -7.22 -20.06
N ARG A 628 32.85 -6.58 -21.15
CA ARG A 628 33.31 -6.83 -22.51
C ARG A 628 34.13 -5.65 -23.00
N SER A 629 35.36 -5.90 -23.43
CA SER A 629 36.18 -4.89 -24.08
C SER A 629 35.56 -4.50 -25.42
N LEU A 630 35.37 -3.20 -25.65
CA LEU A 630 34.88 -2.71 -26.95
C LEU A 630 35.98 -2.69 -28.03
N ASP A 631 37.25 -2.76 -27.61
CA ASP A 631 38.40 -2.77 -28.51
C ASP A 631 38.76 -4.19 -28.97
N THR A 632 38.68 -5.17 -28.07
CA THR A 632 39.12 -6.55 -28.31
C THR A 632 37.97 -7.56 -28.40
N ASP A 633 36.75 -7.14 -28.06
CA ASP A 633 35.54 -7.98 -27.97
C ASP A 633 35.66 -9.16 -26.98
N GLN A 634 36.69 -9.16 -26.13
CA GLN A 634 36.88 -10.18 -25.10
C GLN A 634 36.06 -9.88 -23.84
N GLU A 635 35.57 -10.94 -23.20
CA GLU A 635 34.87 -10.86 -21.93
C GLU A 635 35.72 -11.41 -20.78
N GLY A 636 35.63 -10.76 -19.63
CA GLY A 636 36.24 -11.24 -18.39
C GLY A 636 35.92 -10.33 -17.22
N PHE A 637 36.37 -10.69 -16.03
CA PHE A 637 36.15 -9.89 -14.83
C PHE A 637 37.13 -8.72 -14.74
N VAL A 638 36.60 -7.55 -14.39
CA VAL A 638 37.36 -6.33 -14.13
C VAL A 638 37.00 -5.80 -12.74
N HIS A 639 37.98 -5.24 -12.04
CA HIS A 639 37.74 -4.71 -10.71
C HIS A 639 37.22 -3.27 -10.78
N ILE A 640 36.18 -2.93 -9.99
CA ILE A 640 35.49 -1.63 -10.02
C ILE A 640 36.44 -0.44 -9.80
N ILE A 641 37.52 -0.61 -9.04
CA ILE A 641 38.49 0.45 -8.75
C ILE A 641 39.29 0.85 -9.99
N ASP A 642 39.40 -0.04 -10.99
CA ASP A 642 40.26 0.16 -12.15
C ASP A 642 39.51 0.74 -13.37
N ILE A 643 38.23 1.05 -13.21
CA ILE A 643 37.33 1.57 -14.25
C ILE A 643 36.56 2.79 -13.75
N LYS A 644 36.24 3.73 -14.66
CA LYS A 644 35.37 4.89 -14.37
C LYS A 644 34.27 5.00 -15.43
N LYS A 645 33.10 5.52 -15.08
CA LYS A 645 32.01 5.66 -16.06
C LYS A 645 32.38 6.66 -17.17
N ASP A 646 32.00 6.36 -18.41
CA ASP A 646 32.27 7.24 -19.56
C ASP A 646 31.37 8.49 -19.51
N GLU A 647 31.95 9.69 -19.68
CA GLU A 647 31.22 10.97 -19.54
C GLU A 647 30.20 11.17 -20.68
N GLU A 648 30.40 10.51 -21.82
CA GLU A 648 29.51 10.53 -23.00
C GLU A 648 28.44 9.43 -22.96
N SER A 649 28.32 8.62 -21.90
CA SER A 649 27.28 7.57 -21.82
C SER A 649 25.89 8.17 -21.64
N GLU A 650 24.91 7.72 -22.44
CA GLU A 650 23.49 8.10 -22.30
C GLU A 650 22.98 7.90 -20.86
N LEU A 651 22.08 8.80 -20.43
CA LEU A 651 21.47 8.77 -19.11
C LEU A 651 20.59 7.53 -18.99
N SER A 652 21.06 6.52 -18.25
CA SER A 652 20.29 5.29 -18.06
C SER A 652 19.06 5.55 -17.18
N THR A 653 17.95 4.84 -17.40
CA THR A 653 16.73 4.97 -16.59
C THR A 653 16.98 4.79 -15.09
N LEU A 654 17.90 3.90 -14.72
CA LEU A 654 18.28 3.66 -13.32
C LEU A 654 19.01 4.88 -12.73
N GLU A 655 19.96 5.44 -13.45
CA GLU A 655 20.68 6.66 -13.06
C GLU A 655 19.74 7.87 -12.93
N SER A 656 18.77 8.01 -13.84
CA SER A 656 17.76 9.07 -13.76
C SER A 656 16.92 8.98 -12.49
N LEU A 657 16.55 7.75 -12.08
CA LEU A 657 15.79 7.48 -10.86
C LEU A 657 16.63 7.71 -9.61
N GLU A 658 17.91 7.32 -9.62
CA GLU A 658 18.84 7.53 -8.52
C GLU A 658 19.11 9.03 -8.28
N LEU A 659 19.35 9.78 -9.36
CA LEU A 659 19.53 11.23 -9.30
C LEU A 659 18.24 11.93 -8.86
N PHE A 660 17.07 11.43 -9.26
CA PHE A 660 15.77 11.95 -8.82
C PHE A 660 15.57 11.75 -7.32
N HIS A 661 15.80 10.53 -6.83
CA HIS A 661 15.68 10.21 -5.41
C HIS A 661 16.63 11.08 -4.59
N TYR A 662 17.90 11.18 -4.98
CA TYR A 662 18.88 12.07 -4.37
C TYR A 662 18.38 13.53 -4.34
N ALA A 663 17.89 14.04 -5.47
CA ALA A 663 17.41 15.40 -5.58
C ALA A 663 16.19 15.69 -4.69
N MET A 664 15.29 14.72 -4.48
CA MET A 664 14.05 14.90 -3.72
C MET A 664 14.21 14.68 -2.21
N THR A 665 15.02 13.70 -1.79
CA THR A 665 15.17 13.31 -0.38
C THR A 665 16.26 14.11 0.36
N GLU A 666 17.38 14.37 -0.30
CA GLU A 666 18.51 15.07 0.34
C GLU A 666 18.31 16.58 0.29
N ASN A 667 18.91 17.31 1.24
CA ASN A 667 18.87 18.78 1.24
C ASN A 667 19.82 19.35 0.18
N VAL A 668 19.45 19.16 -1.10
CA VAL A 668 20.24 19.56 -2.26
C VAL A 668 20.17 21.07 -2.42
N ASP A 669 21.27 21.76 -2.12
CA ASP A 669 21.39 23.21 -2.28
C ASP A 669 21.65 23.57 -3.75
N ILE A 670 20.66 23.30 -4.59
CA ILE A 670 20.60 23.68 -6.00
C ILE A 670 19.27 24.42 -6.23
N PRO A 671 19.28 25.72 -6.57
CA PRO A 671 18.06 26.54 -6.64
C PRO A 671 16.97 25.97 -7.56
N LYS A 672 17.37 25.40 -8.71
CA LYS A 672 16.44 24.79 -9.67
C LYS A 672 15.77 23.51 -9.13
N ILE A 673 16.45 22.76 -8.26
CA ILE A 673 15.90 21.56 -7.60
C ILE A 673 14.97 21.96 -6.44
N LYS A 674 15.33 23.00 -5.67
CA LYS A 674 14.44 23.55 -4.62
C LYS A 674 13.06 23.95 -5.17
N GLY A 675 13.01 24.53 -6.37
CA GLY A 675 11.76 24.87 -7.04
C GLY A 675 10.91 23.67 -7.49
N ILE A 676 11.51 22.49 -7.65
CA ILE A 676 10.78 21.24 -7.94
C ILE A 676 10.20 20.64 -6.66
N LYS A 677 10.92 20.73 -5.53
CA LYS A 677 10.43 20.22 -4.22
C LYS A 677 9.15 20.91 -3.75
N THR A 678 8.95 22.17 -4.13
CA THR A 678 7.73 22.94 -3.80
C THR A 678 6.53 22.59 -4.68
N ARG A 679 6.66 21.68 -5.65
CA ARG A 679 5.58 21.22 -6.55
C ARG A 679 4.91 19.94 -6.04
N SER A 680 3.76 19.60 -6.63
CA SER A 680 2.99 18.39 -6.29
C SER A 680 3.81 17.12 -6.53
N ASN A 681 3.58 16.06 -5.73
CA ASN A 681 4.35 14.81 -5.81
C ASN A 681 4.32 14.17 -7.21
N PHE A 682 3.25 14.39 -7.98
CA PHE A 682 3.05 13.84 -9.32
C PHE A 682 3.93 14.52 -10.38
N GLU A 683 4.18 15.83 -10.25
CA GLU A 683 4.94 16.59 -11.24
C GLU A 683 6.46 16.50 -11.04
N ARG A 684 6.91 16.15 -9.83
CA ARG A 684 8.33 16.20 -9.45
C ARG A 684 9.22 15.37 -10.37
N ALA A 685 8.81 14.15 -10.69
CA ALA A 685 9.60 13.22 -11.50
C ALA A 685 9.71 13.69 -12.95
N SER A 686 8.58 14.08 -13.56
CA SER A 686 8.55 14.56 -14.95
C SER A 686 9.33 15.87 -15.12
N LEU A 687 9.14 16.83 -14.21
CA LEU A 687 9.88 18.10 -14.21
C LEU A 687 11.38 17.89 -13.97
N PHE A 688 11.75 16.95 -13.09
CA PHE A 688 13.14 16.64 -12.84
C PHE A 688 13.81 15.99 -14.06
N LEU A 689 13.17 15.00 -14.67
CA LEU A 689 13.69 14.31 -15.87
C LEU A 689 13.87 15.29 -17.03
N SER A 690 12.86 16.11 -17.30
CA SER A 690 12.94 17.17 -18.31
C SER A 690 14.07 18.17 -18.03
N LEU A 691 14.27 18.52 -16.75
CA LEU A 691 15.31 19.47 -16.35
C LEU A 691 16.73 18.91 -16.52
N ILE A 692 16.97 17.63 -16.21
CA ILE A 692 18.30 17.01 -16.35
C ILE A 692 18.61 16.63 -17.81
N GLU A 693 17.61 16.31 -18.62
CA GLU A 693 17.75 16.07 -20.06
C GLU A 693 18.13 17.36 -20.81
N GLN A 694 17.56 18.50 -20.40
CA GLN A 694 17.83 19.80 -21.01
C GLN A 694 19.06 20.50 -20.45
N ASN A 695 19.67 19.99 -19.37
CA ASN A 695 20.74 20.69 -18.65
C ASN A 695 21.88 19.75 -18.25
N SER A 696 22.79 19.50 -19.20
CA SER A 696 23.99 18.68 -18.99
C SER A 696 24.88 19.18 -17.85
N VAL A 697 24.96 20.50 -17.61
CA VAL A 697 25.74 21.09 -16.50
C VAL A 697 25.12 20.74 -15.14
N LEU A 698 23.79 20.79 -15.02
CA LEU A 698 23.07 20.38 -13.81
C LEU A 698 23.23 18.88 -13.58
N LEU A 699 23.12 18.08 -14.64
CA LEU A 699 23.34 16.64 -14.58
C LEU A 699 24.75 16.31 -14.04
N ASP A 700 25.80 16.97 -14.54
CA ASP A 700 27.17 16.78 -14.04
C ASP A 700 27.36 17.25 -12.59
N GLN A 701 26.66 18.32 -12.18
CA GLN A 701 26.66 18.77 -10.79
C GLN A 701 25.99 17.76 -9.85
N LEU A 702 24.87 17.17 -10.28
CA LEU A 702 24.16 16.12 -9.53
C LEU A 702 25.02 14.85 -9.47
N ARG A 703 25.61 14.40 -10.59
CA ARG A 703 26.54 13.26 -10.61
C ARG A 703 27.71 13.45 -9.64
N LYS A 704 28.38 14.60 -9.66
CA LYS A 704 29.51 14.89 -8.75
C LYS A 704 29.11 14.92 -7.28
N LYS A 705 27.92 15.43 -6.95
CA LYS A 705 27.42 15.48 -5.57
C LYS A 705 26.85 14.14 -5.07
N GLU A 706 26.25 13.35 -5.96
CA GLU A 706 25.74 12.00 -5.67
C GLU A 706 26.90 11.00 -5.49
N HIS A 707 27.89 10.98 -6.39
CA HIS A 707 29.05 10.08 -6.33
C HIS A 707 29.93 10.30 -5.08
N GLY A 708 29.77 11.43 -4.39
CA GLY A 708 30.47 11.74 -3.14
C GLY A 708 29.79 11.23 -1.86
N LYS A 709 28.56 10.67 -1.94
CA LYS A 709 27.84 10.11 -0.78
C LYS A 709 27.67 8.59 -0.92
N PRO A 710 27.92 7.81 0.15
CA PRO A 710 27.59 6.39 0.12
C PRO A 710 26.07 6.21 0.01
N LYS A 711 25.63 5.41 -0.96
CA LYS A 711 24.22 5.00 -1.12
C LYS A 711 23.83 4.08 0.04
N ALA A 712 22.69 4.34 0.67
CA ALA A 712 22.25 3.55 1.82
C ALA A 712 21.93 2.08 1.46
N ILE A 713 21.41 1.86 0.24
CA ILE A 713 21.20 0.53 -0.34
C ILE A 713 21.78 0.53 -1.75
N ARG A 714 22.55 -0.50 -2.09
CA ARG A 714 23.04 -0.76 -3.44
C ARG A 714 22.79 -2.21 -3.84
N TRP A 715 22.05 -2.39 -4.93
CA TRP A 715 21.76 -3.70 -5.49
C TRP A 715 22.80 -4.09 -6.54
N TYR A 716 23.20 -5.36 -6.51
CA TYR A 716 24.07 -6.01 -7.48
C TYR A 716 23.34 -7.24 -8.04
N ASP A 717 23.80 -7.77 -9.16
CA ASP A 717 23.18 -8.95 -9.78
C ASP A 717 23.18 -10.19 -8.87
N ASP A 718 24.15 -10.26 -7.95
CA ASP A 718 24.37 -11.39 -7.04
C ASP A 718 24.13 -11.06 -5.56
N GLY A 719 23.77 -9.83 -5.22
CA GLY A 719 23.73 -9.41 -3.82
C GLY A 719 23.27 -7.98 -3.54
N VAL A 720 23.30 -7.63 -2.26
CA VAL A 720 22.89 -6.30 -1.77
C VAL A 720 23.92 -5.78 -0.77
N GLU A 721 24.30 -4.51 -0.93
CA GLU A 721 25.13 -3.77 0.02
C GLU A 721 24.27 -2.72 0.72
N LEU A 722 24.37 -2.70 2.04
CA LEU A 722 23.64 -1.81 2.93
C LEU A 722 24.65 -0.96 3.69
N THR A 723 24.61 0.35 3.50
CA THR A 723 25.52 1.29 4.18
C THR A 723 24.72 2.22 5.07
N SER A 724 24.83 2.04 6.39
CA SER A 724 24.04 2.80 7.38
C SER A 724 22.53 2.85 7.06
N PRO A 725 21.86 1.72 6.75
CA PRO A 725 20.46 1.75 6.33
C PRO A 725 19.54 2.13 7.51
N SER A 726 18.44 2.81 7.21
CA SER A 726 17.34 3.00 8.17
C SER A 726 16.58 1.68 8.40
N LEU A 727 15.82 1.60 9.49
CA LEU A 727 14.98 0.42 9.78
C LEU A 727 13.95 0.14 8.66
N ILE A 728 13.46 1.18 8.00
CA ILE A 728 12.50 1.09 6.89
C ILE A 728 13.22 0.53 5.65
N GLN A 729 14.43 1.02 5.36
CA GLN A 729 15.28 0.51 4.28
C GLN A 729 15.64 -0.97 4.48
N CYS A 730 15.83 -1.39 5.74
CA CYS A 730 16.02 -2.80 6.09
C CYS A 730 14.81 -3.66 5.73
N GLN A 731 13.59 -3.20 6.03
CA GLN A 731 12.35 -3.90 5.69
C GLN A 731 12.10 -3.96 4.17
N GLU A 732 12.43 -2.88 3.46
CA GLU A 732 12.38 -2.82 2.00
C GLU A 732 13.29 -3.88 1.39
N VAL A 733 14.56 -3.94 1.80
CA VAL A 733 15.53 -4.92 1.29
C VAL A 733 15.03 -6.33 1.51
N VAL A 734 14.58 -6.63 2.73
CA VAL A 734 14.00 -7.93 3.09
C VAL A 734 12.91 -8.37 2.12
N SER A 735 11.98 -7.47 1.77
CA SER A 735 10.87 -7.80 0.87
C SER A 735 11.28 -8.04 -0.59
N LEU A 736 12.42 -7.48 -1.01
CA LEU A 736 12.92 -7.52 -2.38
C LEU A 736 13.98 -8.62 -2.62
N LEU A 737 14.42 -9.33 -1.57
CA LEU A 737 15.40 -10.41 -1.68
C LEU A 737 14.84 -11.61 -2.48
N THR A 738 15.22 -11.69 -3.75
CA THR A 738 14.98 -12.88 -4.60
C THR A 738 16.08 -13.95 -4.48
N TYR A 739 15.88 -15.10 -5.13
CA TYR A 739 16.86 -16.20 -5.22
C TYR A 739 18.21 -15.82 -5.87
N LYS A 740 18.29 -14.66 -6.55
CA LYS A 740 19.51 -14.16 -7.19
C LYS A 740 20.47 -13.53 -6.19
N HIS A 741 19.96 -12.92 -5.11
CA HIS A 741 20.74 -12.16 -4.13
C HIS A 741 21.30 -13.10 -3.06
N LYS A 742 22.43 -13.72 -3.35
CA LYS A 742 23.08 -14.71 -2.46
C LYS A 742 24.06 -14.07 -1.48
N SER A 743 24.48 -12.84 -1.75
CA SER A 743 25.52 -12.15 -0.97
C SER A 743 24.97 -10.86 -0.37
N ILE A 744 25.10 -10.71 0.95
CA ILE A 744 24.66 -9.52 1.68
C ILE A 744 25.86 -8.89 2.36
N VAL A 745 26.04 -7.58 2.16
CA VAL A 745 27.06 -6.77 2.81
C VAL A 745 26.36 -5.71 3.64
N ILE A 746 26.70 -5.61 4.91
CA ILE A 746 26.27 -4.55 5.82
C ILE A 746 27.50 -3.76 6.23
N LYS A 747 27.46 -2.45 6.05
CA LYS A 747 28.59 -1.55 6.26
C LYS A 747 28.19 -0.33 7.06
N ASP A 748 29.11 0.19 7.88
CA ASP A 748 28.97 1.49 8.57
C ASP A 748 27.62 1.62 9.33
N SER A 749 27.08 0.53 9.88
CA SER A 749 25.72 0.46 10.43
C SER A 749 25.69 0.49 11.96
N SER A 750 24.53 0.74 12.56
CA SER A 750 24.38 0.59 14.01
C SER A 750 24.23 -0.89 14.40
N PRO A 751 24.69 -1.29 15.60
CA PRO A 751 24.49 -2.64 16.09
C PRO A 751 23.01 -3.04 16.16
N ASP A 752 22.11 -2.12 16.52
CA ASP A 752 20.67 -2.40 16.62
C ASP A 752 20.10 -2.80 15.26
N VAL A 753 20.45 -2.07 14.20
CA VAL A 753 20.04 -2.36 12.82
C VAL A 753 20.55 -3.74 12.37
N VAL A 754 21.79 -4.08 12.71
CA VAL A 754 22.33 -5.42 12.40
C VAL A 754 21.55 -6.50 13.15
N CYS A 755 21.29 -6.31 14.45
CA CYS A 755 20.57 -7.30 15.24
C CYS A 755 19.14 -7.52 14.73
N ASP A 756 18.47 -6.48 14.23
CA ASP A 756 17.13 -6.57 13.63
C ASP A 756 17.14 -7.29 12.27
N LEU A 757 18.20 -7.10 11.48
CA LEU A 757 18.36 -7.75 10.18
C LEU A 757 18.74 -9.22 10.27
N LEU A 758 19.56 -9.60 11.26
CA LEU A 758 20.14 -10.94 11.39
C LEU A 758 19.09 -12.07 11.33
N PRO A 759 17.96 -12.03 12.08
CA PRO A 759 16.95 -13.07 12.02
C PRO A 759 16.42 -13.30 10.61
N VAL A 760 16.14 -12.22 9.88
CA VAL A 760 15.54 -12.31 8.55
C VAL A 760 16.55 -12.80 7.52
N LEU A 761 17.78 -12.28 7.56
CA LEU A 761 18.84 -12.67 6.64
C LEU A 761 19.26 -14.13 6.83
N LEU A 762 19.33 -14.59 8.09
CA LEU A 762 19.75 -15.96 8.42
C LEU A 762 18.60 -16.97 8.39
N GLN A 763 17.33 -16.56 8.41
CA GLN A 763 16.20 -17.45 8.08
C GLN A 763 16.06 -17.63 6.57
N ASN A 764 16.56 -16.69 5.76
CA ASN A 764 16.51 -16.80 4.32
C ASN A 764 17.48 -17.88 3.80
N GLU A 765 16.93 -18.97 3.28
CA GLU A 765 17.73 -20.11 2.80
C GLU A 765 18.60 -19.81 1.56
N LYS A 766 18.37 -18.66 0.91
CA LYS A 766 19.08 -18.25 -0.30
C LYS A 766 20.36 -17.48 -0.02
N VAL A 767 20.47 -16.83 1.15
CA VAL A 767 21.68 -16.10 1.55
C VAL A 767 22.81 -17.09 1.80
N LYS A 768 23.90 -16.95 1.04
CA LYS A 768 25.10 -17.80 1.09
C LYS A 768 26.31 -17.09 1.68
N LEU A 769 26.38 -15.76 1.56
CA LEU A 769 27.45 -14.94 2.10
C LEU A 769 26.86 -13.76 2.87
N LEU A 770 27.33 -13.58 4.10
CA LEU A 770 27.04 -12.42 4.93
C LEU A 770 28.37 -11.76 5.31
N ARG A 771 28.52 -10.50 4.94
CA ARG A 771 29.63 -9.64 5.37
C ARG A 771 29.08 -8.52 6.22
N ILE A 772 29.62 -8.37 7.42
CA ILE A 772 29.41 -7.21 8.27
C ILE A 772 30.76 -6.49 8.34
N GLN A 773 30.75 -5.21 8.03
CA GLN A 773 31.94 -4.40 7.91
C GLN A 773 31.75 -3.06 8.66
N ASP A 774 32.82 -2.60 9.31
CA ASP A 774 32.89 -1.27 9.94
C ASP A 774 31.69 -0.98 10.88
N THR A 775 31.20 -2.02 11.57
CA THR A 775 30.00 -1.98 12.42
C THR A 775 30.29 -2.63 13.76
N GLN A 776 30.20 -1.87 14.85
CA GLN A 776 30.53 -2.37 16.18
C GLN A 776 29.44 -3.34 16.69
N LEU A 777 29.75 -4.64 16.75
CA LEU A 777 28.79 -5.65 17.22
C LEU A 777 28.84 -5.76 18.74
N THR A 778 27.71 -5.47 19.38
CA THR A 778 27.57 -5.66 20.83
C THR A 778 27.54 -7.15 21.18
N GLN A 779 27.87 -7.49 22.42
CA GLN A 779 27.79 -8.87 22.91
C GLN A 779 26.39 -9.48 22.72
N HIS A 780 25.32 -8.67 22.86
CA HIS A 780 23.96 -9.09 22.57
C HIS A 780 23.77 -9.50 21.11
N CYS A 781 24.32 -8.71 20.18
CA CYS A 781 24.28 -9.03 18.75
C CYS A 781 25.06 -10.31 18.43
N ILE A 782 26.22 -10.51 19.04
CA ILE A 782 27.00 -11.75 18.90
C ILE A 782 26.23 -12.96 19.41
N SER A 783 25.58 -12.86 20.58
CA SER A 783 24.73 -13.95 21.09
C SER A 783 23.55 -14.25 20.17
N SER A 784 22.92 -13.23 19.59
CA SER A 784 21.85 -13.41 18.58
C SER A 784 22.38 -14.10 17.32
N LEU A 785 23.52 -13.64 16.77
CA LEU A 785 24.20 -14.25 15.64
C LEU A 785 24.52 -15.72 15.90
N CYS A 786 25.09 -16.04 17.07
CA CYS A 786 25.39 -17.41 17.49
C CYS A 786 24.13 -18.29 17.54
N ASN A 787 23.04 -17.81 18.13
CA ASN A 787 21.77 -18.55 18.20
C ASN A 787 21.20 -18.84 16.80
N LEU A 788 21.28 -17.88 15.89
CA LEU A 788 20.79 -18.02 14.52
C LEU A 788 21.70 -18.95 13.70
N LEU A 789 23.02 -18.84 13.86
CA LEU A 789 23.98 -19.71 13.20
C LEU A 789 23.83 -21.17 13.62
N ALA A 790 23.50 -21.46 14.89
CA ALA A 790 23.35 -22.84 15.37
C ALA A 790 22.38 -23.68 14.51
N ASN A 791 21.31 -23.05 14.02
CA ASN A 791 20.29 -23.72 13.21
C ASN A 791 20.37 -23.38 11.71
N ASN A 792 21.23 -22.46 11.30
CA ASN A 792 21.31 -22.02 9.92
C ASN A 792 21.93 -23.11 9.01
N LYS A 793 21.20 -23.46 7.94
CA LYS A 793 21.60 -24.45 6.92
C LYS A 793 21.91 -23.86 5.55
N SER A 794 21.93 -22.53 5.42
CA SER A 794 22.10 -21.85 4.14
C SER A 794 23.42 -21.10 3.97
N LEU A 795 23.89 -20.46 5.04
CA LEU A 795 25.05 -19.57 5.04
C LEU A 795 26.33 -20.39 4.92
N LEU A 796 27.14 -20.06 3.91
CA LEU A 796 28.41 -20.71 3.63
C LEU A 796 29.60 -19.85 4.07
N ASN A 797 29.44 -18.52 4.06
CA ASN A 797 30.54 -17.58 4.29
C ASN A 797 30.11 -16.46 5.24
N LEU A 798 30.85 -16.29 6.34
CA LEU A 798 30.63 -15.22 7.33
C LEU A 798 31.89 -14.36 7.48
N TYR A 799 31.76 -13.08 7.17
CA TYR A 799 32.87 -12.13 7.13
C TYR A 799 32.59 -11.03 8.15
N LEU A 800 33.45 -10.93 9.16
CA LEU A 800 33.37 -9.93 10.23
C LEU A 800 34.61 -9.03 10.13
N VAL A 801 34.42 -7.87 9.51
CA VAL A 801 35.51 -6.95 9.15
C VAL A 801 35.40 -5.68 9.99
N ASN A 802 36.39 -5.41 10.84
CA ASN A 802 36.38 -4.22 11.70
C ASN A 802 35.07 -4.09 12.51
N CYS A 803 34.65 -5.19 13.14
CA CYS A 803 33.39 -5.26 13.89
C CYS A 803 33.57 -5.15 15.40
N SER A 804 34.77 -4.78 15.86
CA SER A 804 35.16 -4.77 17.28
C SER A 804 34.97 -6.13 17.97
N ILE A 805 35.23 -7.23 17.25
CA ILE A 805 35.16 -8.59 17.80
C ILE A 805 36.29 -8.77 18.83
N ASP A 806 35.93 -9.23 20.03
CA ASP A 806 36.86 -9.56 21.10
C ASP A 806 37.05 -11.08 21.30
N ASP A 807 37.94 -11.46 22.20
CA ASP A 807 38.23 -12.88 22.47
C ASP A 807 37.02 -13.69 22.93
N LYS A 808 36.11 -13.06 23.68
CA LYS A 808 34.89 -13.71 24.15
C LYS A 808 33.93 -13.99 22.99
N ALA A 809 33.76 -13.03 22.09
CA ALA A 809 32.96 -13.20 20.88
C ALA A 809 33.51 -14.29 19.97
N VAL A 810 34.84 -14.39 19.83
CA VAL A 810 35.49 -15.51 19.10
C VAL A 810 35.17 -16.85 19.77
N ALA A 811 35.28 -16.95 21.10
CA ALA A 811 34.93 -18.17 21.83
C ALA A 811 33.45 -18.56 21.65
N ASP A 812 32.52 -17.60 21.70
CA ASP A 812 31.08 -17.84 21.51
C ASP A 812 30.79 -18.35 20.09
N ILE A 813 31.36 -17.71 19.06
CA ILE A 813 31.18 -18.11 17.64
C ILE A 813 31.80 -19.49 17.39
N THR A 814 33.04 -19.71 17.81
CA THR A 814 33.75 -20.99 17.61
C THR A 814 33.02 -22.15 18.29
N ASN A 815 32.50 -21.97 19.50
CA ASN A 815 31.74 -22.99 20.21
C ASN A 815 30.48 -23.41 19.43
N VAL A 816 29.69 -22.46 18.92
CA VAL A 816 28.50 -22.78 18.10
C VAL A 816 28.86 -23.51 16.82
N LEU A 817 29.94 -23.10 16.15
CA LEU A 817 30.41 -23.76 14.94
C LEU A 817 30.94 -25.18 15.20
N GLN A 818 31.46 -25.47 16.38
CA GLN A 818 31.90 -26.82 16.74
C GLN A 818 30.73 -27.74 17.13
N THR A 819 29.70 -27.19 17.77
CA THR A 819 28.67 -27.99 18.43
C THR A 819 27.37 -28.13 17.64
N HIS A 820 27.00 -27.13 16.82
CA HIS A 820 25.68 -27.08 16.18
C HIS A 820 25.74 -26.79 14.67
N ASN A 821 26.63 -25.92 14.20
CA ASN A 821 26.69 -25.53 12.79
C ASN A 821 27.65 -26.43 11.98
N ASN A 822 27.13 -27.06 10.93
CA ASN A 822 27.88 -27.92 10.01
C ASN A 822 27.71 -27.46 8.55
N THR A 823 27.47 -26.16 8.35
CA THR A 823 27.16 -25.58 7.04
C THR A 823 28.24 -24.61 6.60
N LEU A 824 28.79 -23.84 7.55
CA LEU A 824 29.73 -22.76 7.26
C LEU A 824 31.05 -23.32 6.70
N LEU A 825 31.46 -22.81 5.55
CA LEU A 825 32.68 -23.19 4.84
C LEU A 825 33.81 -22.16 5.03
N GLY A 826 33.45 -20.88 5.18
CA GLY A 826 34.40 -19.78 5.35
C GLY A 826 34.06 -18.86 6.53
N LEU A 827 35.04 -18.63 7.40
CA LEU A 827 34.97 -17.67 8.49
C LEU A 827 36.13 -16.68 8.38
N VAL A 828 35.82 -15.39 8.33
CA VAL A 828 36.81 -14.33 8.17
C VAL A 828 36.69 -13.34 9.32
N PHE A 829 37.76 -13.20 10.09
CA PHE A 829 38.01 -12.08 10.98
C PHE A 829 39.11 -11.21 10.36
N PHE A 830 38.75 -9.98 9.99
CA PHE A 830 39.72 -9.04 9.43
C PHE A 830 39.62 -7.70 10.14
N LYS A 831 40.76 -7.08 10.47
CA LYS A 831 40.82 -5.78 11.17
C LYS A 831 40.10 -5.78 12.52
N ASN A 832 40.23 -6.85 13.30
CA ASN A 832 39.65 -6.92 14.65
C ASN A 832 40.78 -6.95 15.68
N PRO A 833 41.29 -5.79 16.10
CA PRO A 833 42.46 -5.72 16.99
C PRO A 833 42.18 -6.24 18.41
N CYS A 834 40.91 -6.36 18.82
CA CYS A 834 40.53 -6.92 20.12
C CYS A 834 40.60 -8.46 20.16
N ILE A 835 40.90 -9.12 19.04
CA ILE A 835 41.23 -10.55 19.01
C ILE A 835 42.71 -10.69 19.38
N THR A 836 42.98 -11.31 20.53
CA THR A 836 44.32 -11.51 21.08
C THR A 836 44.66 -12.99 21.18
N SER A 837 45.85 -13.30 21.73
CA SER A 837 46.28 -14.69 21.94
C SER A 837 45.37 -15.51 22.86
N VAL A 838 44.44 -14.89 23.59
CA VAL A 838 43.41 -15.60 24.36
C VAL A 838 42.48 -16.40 23.43
N SER A 839 42.19 -15.89 22.24
CA SER A 839 41.39 -16.60 21.20
C SER A 839 42.10 -17.81 20.59
N ALA A 840 43.43 -17.93 20.72
CA ALA A 840 44.20 -18.96 20.03
C ALA A 840 43.74 -20.38 20.39
N GLN A 841 43.36 -20.61 21.65
CA GLN A 841 42.84 -21.89 22.11
C GLN A 841 41.50 -22.22 21.46
N SER A 842 40.53 -21.30 21.47
CA SER A 842 39.21 -21.49 20.88
C SER A 842 39.27 -21.68 19.36
N LEU A 843 40.15 -20.94 18.68
CA LEU A 843 40.40 -21.11 17.24
C LEU A 843 41.03 -22.47 16.93
N SER A 844 41.95 -22.94 17.78
CA SER A 844 42.58 -24.27 17.63
C SER A 844 41.58 -25.40 17.82
N GLU A 845 40.72 -25.30 18.82
CA GLU A 845 39.62 -26.24 19.04
C GLU A 845 38.65 -26.25 17.86
N LEU A 846 38.37 -25.08 17.25
CA LEU A 846 37.53 -24.99 16.06
C LEU A 846 38.16 -25.77 14.90
N ILE A 847 39.45 -25.58 14.67
CA ILE A 847 40.19 -26.27 13.60
C ILE A 847 40.18 -27.79 13.82
N ILE A 848 40.35 -28.25 15.05
CA ILE A 848 40.40 -29.68 15.37
C ILE A 848 39.02 -30.34 15.23
N ASN A 849 37.98 -29.68 15.77
CA ASN A 849 36.66 -30.31 15.96
C ASN A 849 35.70 -30.09 14.78
N ASN A 850 35.84 -28.99 14.03
CA ASN A 850 34.97 -28.70 12.89
C ASN A 850 35.53 -29.28 11.58
N SER A 851 34.74 -30.12 10.93
CA SER A 851 35.09 -30.81 9.68
C SER A 851 34.55 -30.14 8.42
N THR A 852 33.73 -29.10 8.55
CA THR A 852 33.03 -28.45 7.43
C THR A 852 33.69 -27.17 6.97
N LEU A 853 34.34 -26.46 7.89
CA LEU A 853 35.09 -25.25 7.60
C LEU A 853 36.28 -25.60 6.70
N ILE A 854 36.47 -24.81 5.65
CA ILE A 854 37.54 -24.96 4.66
C ILE A 854 38.47 -23.73 4.69
N GLN A 855 37.94 -22.58 5.09
CA GLN A 855 38.67 -21.32 5.15
C GLN A 855 38.50 -20.64 6.51
N LEU A 856 39.63 -20.30 7.13
CA LEU A 856 39.70 -19.44 8.30
C LEU A 856 40.70 -18.31 8.03
N GLN A 857 40.27 -17.06 8.19
CA GLN A 857 41.13 -15.89 8.06
C GLN A 857 41.15 -15.10 9.37
N ILE A 858 42.34 -14.75 9.85
CA ILE A 858 42.57 -14.01 11.11
C ILE A 858 43.63 -12.91 10.93
N THR A 859 43.47 -12.14 9.87
CA THR A 859 44.37 -11.03 9.47
C THR A 859 44.03 -9.73 10.19
N ASP A 860 45.02 -8.88 10.43
CA ASP A 860 44.94 -7.61 11.16
C ASP A 860 44.29 -7.80 12.54
N THR A 861 44.83 -8.75 13.30
CA THR A 861 44.50 -9.05 14.70
C THR A 861 45.72 -8.84 15.61
N SER A 862 45.51 -8.89 16.93
CA SER A 862 46.55 -8.74 17.95
C SER A 862 47.02 -10.09 18.52
N ILE A 863 46.87 -11.19 17.76
CA ILE A 863 47.40 -12.49 18.13
C ILE A 863 48.94 -12.44 18.03
N SER A 864 49.62 -12.75 19.12
CA SER A 864 51.10 -12.78 19.16
C SER A 864 51.64 -14.02 18.43
N SER A 865 52.93 -14.04 18.10
CA SER A 865 53.64 -15.22 17.58
C SER A 865 53.33 -16.50 18.37
N ASP A 866 53.33 -16.46 19.72
CA ASP A 866 53.02 -17.62 20.56
C ASP A 866 51.59 -18.15 20.33
N GLY A 867 50.63 -17.25 20.12
CA GLY A 867 49.24 -17.59 19.80
C GLY A 867 49.12 -18.20 18.39
N ILE A 868 49.85 -17.67 17.41
CA ILE A 868 49.92 -18.25 16.07
C ILE A 868 50.49 -19.68 16.12
N LEU A 869 51.54 -19.92 16.91
CA LEU A 869 52.12 -21.27 17.06
C LEU A 869 51.10 -22.29 17.60
N ILE A 870 50.24 -21.89 18.54
CA ILE A 870 49.14 -22.75 19.06
C ILE A 870 48.17 -23.10 17.92
N ILE A 871 47.80 -22.13 17.09
CA ILE A 871 46.92 -22.34 15.93
C ILE A 871 47.58 -23.24 14.88
N LEU A 872 48.88 -23.07 14.59
CA LEU A 872 49.60 -23.94 13.64
C LEU A 872 49.66 -25.39 14.10
N GLN A 873 49.76 -25.63 15.41
CA GLN A 873 49.71 -26.99 15.97
C GLN A 873 48.39 -27.69 15.63
N SER A 874 47.26 -26.99 15.72
CA SER A 874 45.95 -27.54 15.37
C SER A 874 45.82 -27.92 13.88
N LEU A 875 46.48 -27.16 12.99
CA LEU A 875 46.53 -27.46 11.55
C LEU A 875 47.31 -28.73 11.21
N THR A 876 48.20 -29.22 12.08
CA THR A 876 48.84 -30.52 11.84
C THR A 876 47.85 -31.69 11.95
N ILE A 877 46.77 -31.50 12.72
CA ILE A 877 45.71 -32.48 12.95
C ILE A 877 44.65 -32.38 11.85
N ASN A 878 44.12 -31.17 11.61
CA ASN A 878 43.13 -30.93 10.57
C ASN A 878 43.80 -30.87 9.19
N LYS A 879 43.26 -31.57 8.17
CA LYS A 879 43.87 -31.62 6.82
C LYS A 879 43.14 -30.80 5.76
N SER A 880 41.98 -30.23 6.07
CA SER A 880 41.09 -29.57 5.10
C SER A 880 41.16 -28.05 5.14
N ILE A 881 41.35 -27.46 6.32
CA ILE A 881 41.29 -26.00 6.50
C ILE A 881 42.53 -25.32 5.90
N LYS A 882 42.28 -24.22 5.18
CA LYS A 882 43.24 -23.20 4.78
C LYS A 882 43.17 -22.02 5.75
N LEU A 883 44.32 -21.64 6.30
CA LEU A 883 44.49 -20.55 7.24
C LEU A 883 45.13 -19.35 6.53
N TYR A 884 44.50 -18.19 6.66
CA TYR A 884 44.98 -16.93 6.10
C TYR A 884 45.45 -16.00 7.22
N LEU A 885 46.72 -15.59 7.15
CA LEU A 885 47.44 -14.81 8.16
C LEU A 885 48.05 -13.54 7.58
N ASP A 886 48.51 -12.64 8.46
CA ASP A 886 49.21 -11.42 8.04
C ASP A 886 50.61 -11.76 7.55
N MET A 887 51.14 -10.99 6.60
CA MET A 887 52.53 -11.13 6.16
C MET A 887 53.55 -10.95 7.29
N LYS A 888 53.19 -10.24 8.36
CA LYS A 888 54.02 -10.10 9.58
C LYS A 888 54.23 -11.44 10.32
N ASP A 889 53.32 -12.39 10.16
CA ASP A 889 53.37 -13.69 10.85
C ASP A 889 54.19 -14.73 10.07
N LYS A 890 54.60 -14.40 8.84
CA LYS A 890 55.27 -15.32 7.93
C LYS A 890 56.53 -15.94 8.53
N ASP A 891 57.39 -15.12 9.13
CA ASP A 891 58.66 -15.61 9.71
C ASP A 891 58.37 -16.60 10.84
N THR A 892 57.45 -16.26 11.75
CA THR A 892 56.98 -17.14 12.84
C THR A 892 56.46 -18.47 12.29
N CYS A 893 55.65 -18.43 11.22
CA CYS A 893 55.15 -19.64 10.59
C CYS A 893 56.26 -20.49 9.96
N THR A 894 57.22 -19.88 9.26
CA THR A 894 58.31 -20.62 8.59
C THR A 894 59.29 -21.25 9.56
N GLU A 895 59.44 -20.69 10.76
CA GLU A 895 60.27 -21.24 11.83
C GLU A 895 59.59 -22.38 12.61
N TYR A 896 58.29 -22.58 12.41
CA TYR A 896 57.55 -23.67 13.04
C TYR A 896 58.03 -25.04 12.53
N HIS A 897 58.42 -25.92 13.45
CA HIS A 897 59.03 -27.22 13.14
C HIS A 897 58.26 -28.08 12.13
N ASP A 898 56.92 -28.04 12.14
CA ASP A 898 56.04 -28.80 11.25
C ASP A 898 55.50 -27.98 10.07
N TYR A 899 56.05 -26.79 9.80
CA TYR A 899 55.57 -25.89 8.75
C TYR A 899 55.49 -26.56 7.37
N ASN A 900 56.47 -27.40 7.04
CA ASN A 900 56.50 -28.12 5.75
C ASN A 900 55.27 -29.00 5.50
N ILE A 901 54.59 -29.46 6.56
CA ILE A 901 53.37 -30.28 6.49
C ILE A 901 52.14 -29.41 6.17
N ILE A 902 52.15 -28.16 6.61
CA ILE A 902 51.00 -27.25 6.55
C ILE A 902 51.17 -26.10 5.54
N LYS A 903 52.36 -25.93 4.94
CA LYS A 903 52.73 -24.79 4.09
C LYS A 903 51.75 -24.48 2.96
N ASP A 904 51.16 -25.49 2.32
CA ASP A 904 50.24 -25.31 1.19
C ASP A 904 48.84 -24.85 1.63
N ARG A 905 48.60 -24.81 2.94
CA ARG A 905 47.36 -24.39 3.58
C ARG A 905 47.50 -23.11 4.40
N VAL A 906 48.72 -22.60 4.60
CA VAL A 906 48.96 -21.30 5.24
C VAL A 906 49.24 -20.27 4.16
N ILE A 907 48.35 -19.28 4.04
CA ILE A 907 48.38 -18.24 3.01
C ILE A 907 48.53 -16.89 3.68
N PHE A 908 49.32 -15.99 3.09
CA PHE A 908 49.61 -14.68 3.67
C PHE A 908 49.02 -13.54 2.82
N PHE A 909 48.51 -12.51 3.49
CA PHE A 909 48.04 -11.26 2.88
C PHE A 909 48.83 -10.05 3.39
N ASP A 910 48.97 -9.06 2.53
CA ASP A 910 49.56 -7.74 2.83
C ASP A 910 48.54 -6.77 3.43
#